data_AF-A0A4T3F2U6-F1
#
_entry.id   AF-A0A4T3F2U6-F1
#
_cell.length_a   1.000
_cell.length_b   1.000
_cell.length_c   1.000
_cell.angle_alpha   90.00
_cell.angle_beta   90.00
_cell.angle_gamma   90.00
#
_symmetry.space_group_name_H-M   'P 1'
#
loop_
_entity.id
_entity.type
_entity.pdbx_description
1 polymer ?
#
loop_
_entity_poly.entity_id
_entity_poly.type
_entity_poly.pdbx_seq_one_letter_code
_entity_poly.pdbx_strand_id
1 'polypeptide(L)'
;MTISIKPHDIAHLLDRFPQATCLSLDCFDTLIWRDTHAPADIFRALPGISAAQRAGAERKARKAQDLAGKGTEVSIGQIYARLMPNAKPAAREEAIAAELLAEARHCYAFAPTVELMRAARERGLDIVIVSDTYLDEEQLRTLIATSAGEDVAALIDRIFCSSTHGHSKAGGLYRHVLKKLKHTPEAIVHLGDNFAADVEGVAPLGVQAVHLEQWSDGARQRLRLEAGMDAMIHARGGTDAPSLQPHRAAMALGEPQLEDPAARLGAALLGPVLHSYDAWLRDEAAALEKAHGAKVHRLFLMRDGHLPQLIHERRSGGTAAHAAELSRFTATAAHFTDDAAIAAYVEEELGHRPQTLARQLLMPEERIASLLDGMSMRDGSLALLKESRSGAFRKATRRASRAFADRLCAHVRQLCDPQPGDVLMLVDLGYNGSVQNRIDGVLADRLGVHVAGRYLLLRERDCPGLDKLGLIDARHYDAEMLDAMCANVALLEQLCTKAQGSVVDYDEDGTPIRGAIDIKQQQSEVRERVQAGCLAFQDWAEGAMIRQGRDEMEALWRKGAASVLMRSMYLPLPEELEVVSAFQHDVNLGTERTVPLFDRKVAREGLRQRGLFYMNGAERMYLPAEIDGEGMATRLSLLAHRRFNLPFTFADFAGAPIALPVIFADARSASHRMVEATPTHDGFYTAAIPVGEGRLTVAPQFGALYEWVELAGCTFVPVEDYVSGKHEALRHEFPADPQFEGISNAGGGLLHCHSDAGVMMVPPPAAIMDQPMLLACTFRPIVHRAGAKKTLISEDERAVA
;
A
#
# COMPACT_ATOMS: atom_id res chain seq x y z
N MET A 1 5.66 -40.99 -13.55
CA MET A 1 5.60 -40.19 -12.30
C MET A 1 5.41 -38.75 -12.71
N THR A 2 4.36 -38.08 -12.24
CA THR A 2 4.22 -36.64 -12.47
C THR A 2 5.16 -35.92 -11.52
N ILE A 3 6.06 -35.11 -12.07
CA ILE A 3 7.05 -34.35 -11.29
C ILE A 3 6.63 -32.89 -11.35
N SER A 4 6.47 -32.26 -10.19
CA SER A 4 6.39 -30.81 -10.08
C SER A 4 7.76 -30.25 -9.73
N ILE A 5 8.07 -29.07 -10.24
CA ILE A 5 9.30 -28.34 -9.95
C ILE A 5 8.99 -26.88 -9.65
N LYS A 6 9.77 -26.27 -8.75
CA LYS A 6 9.67 -24.85 -8.42
C LYS A 6 10.63 -24.02 -9.29
N PRO A 7 10.41 -22.71 -9.46
CA PRO A 7 11.21 -21.88 -10.34
C PRO A 7 12.73 -21.88 -10.06
N HIS A 8 13.15 -21.93 -8.78
CA HIS A 8 14.57 -21.99 -8.40
C HIS A 8 15.26 -23.32 -8.74
N ASP A 9 14.50 -24.39 -8.99
CA ASP A 9 15.05 -25.70 -9.33
C ASP A 9 15.18 -25.93 -10.85
N ILE A 10 14.61 -25.05 -11.69
CA ILE A 10 14.51 -25.23 -13.15
C ILE A 10 15.88 -25.50 -13.80
N ALA A 11 16.91 -24.75 -13.41
CA ALA A 11 18.25 -24.88 -13.98
C ALA A 11 18.85 -26.29 -13.81
N HIS A 12 18.40 -27.04 -12.80
CA HIS A 12 18.86 -28.40 -12.49
C HIS A 12 17.90 -29.49 -13.02
N LEU A 13 16.90 -29.12 -13.81
CA LEU A 13 15.88 -30.07 -14.28
C LEU A 13 16.49 -31.25 -15.04
N LEU A 14 17.44 -31.00 -15.94
CA LEU A 14 18.04 -32.04 -16.79
C LEU A 14 18.88 -33.05 -16.00
N ASP A 15 19.33 -32.71 -14.78
CA ASP A 15 20.06 -33.64 -13.92
C ASP A 15 19.17 -34.79 -13.45
N ARG A 16 17.85 -34.56 -13.41
CA ARG A 16 16.84 -35.58 -13.09
C ARG A 16 16.54 -36.49 -14.30
N PHE A 17 16.97 -36.12 -15.50
CA PHE A 17 16.68 -36.83 -16.75
C PHE A 17 17.94 -37.00 -17.63
N PRO A 18 18.93 -37.80 -17.18
CA PRO A 18 20.21 -37.94 -17.88
C PRO A 18 20.12 -38.60 -19.26
N GLN A 19 18.99 -39.23 -19.59
CA GLN A 19 18.73 -39.89 -20.88
C GLN A 19 17.98 -38.99 -21.87
N ALA A 20 17.68 -37.74 -21.50
CA ALA A 20 16.93 -36.83 -22.34
C ALA A 20 17.75 -36.43 -23.58
N THR A 21 17.13 -36.49 -24.76
CA THR A 21 17.72 -36.07 -26.04
C THR A 21 17.02 -34.84 -26.62
N CYS A 22 15.89 -34.44 -26.01
CA CYS A 22 15.10 -33.28 -26.43
C CYS A 22 14.47 -32.60 -25.20
N LEU A 23 14.68 -31.29 -25.10
CA LEU A 23 13.97 -30.41 -24.17
C LEU A 23 12.80 -29.76 -24.92
N SER A 24 11.60 -30.03 -24.44
CA SER A 24 10.35 -29.44 -24.91
C SER A 24 9.86 -28.44 -23.87
N LEU A 25 9.49 -27.23 -24.28
CA LEU A 25 9.00 -26.19 -23.36
C LEU A 25 7.65 -25.67 -23.81
N ASP A 26 6.76 -25.35 -22.88
CA ASP A 26 5.75 -24.35 -23.17
C ASP A 26 6.39 -22.96 -23.37
N CYS A 27 5.69 -22.08 -24.08
CA CYS A 27 6.14 -20.71 -24.28
C CYS A 27 5.73 -19.79 -23.13
N PHE A 28 4.43 -19.59 -22.89
CA PHE A 28 3.96 -18.50 -22.05
C PHE A 28 3.91 -18.91 -20.59
N ASP A 29 4.29 -18.02 -19.68
CA ASP A 29 4.40 -18.35 -18.24
C ASP A 29 5.40 -19.52 -17.97
N THR A 30 6.20 -19.90 -18.98
CA THR A 30 7.27 -20.91 -18.86
C THR A 30 8.59 -20.34 -19.35
N LEU A 31 8.72 -20.03 -20.65
CA LEU A 31 9.86 -19.32 -21.24
C LEU A 31 9.66 -17.81 -21.24
N ILE A 32 8.56 -17.35 -21.84
CA ILE A 32 8.19 -15.94 -21.95
C ILE A 32 7.11 -15.62 -20.93
N TRP A 33 7.41 -14.68 -20.05
CA TRP A 33 6.50 -14.19 -19.02
C TRP A 33 6.04 -12.79 -19.38
N ARG A 34 4.91 -12.39 -18.78
CA ARG A 34 4.35 -11.05 -18.95
C ARG A 34 4.53 -10.24 -17.68
N ASP A 35 4.78 -8.95 -17.83
CA ASP A 35 4.79 -8.01 -16.71
C ASP A 35 3.38 -7.57 -16.29
N THR A 36 2.32 -8.19 -16.80
CA THR A 36 0.94 -7.96 -16.38
C THR A 36 0.41 -9.14 -15.55
N HIS A 37 -0.67 -8.91 -14.80
CA HIS A 37 -1.33 -9.97 -14.02
C HIS A 37 -1.92 -11.08 -14.91
N ALA A 38 -2.69 -10.70 -15.93
CA ALA A 38 -3.29 -11.63 -16.88
C ALA A 38 -2.92 -11.31 -18.33
N PRO A 39 -2.85 -12.31 -19.23
CA PRO A 39 -2.60 -12.08 -20.66
C PRO A 39 -3.61 -11.11 -21.29
N ALA A 40 -4.88 -11.19 -20.88
CA ALA A 40 -5.94 -10.33 -21.40
C ALA A 40 -5.78 -8.85 -21.00
N ASP A 41 -4.90 -8.51 -20.06
CA ASP A 41 -4.65 -7.12 -19.68
C ASP A 41 -3.93 -6.36 -20.81
N ILE A 42 -3.08 -7.04 -21.60
CA ILE A 42 -2.40 -6.47 -22.77
C ILE A 42 -3.40 -5.94 -23.80
N PHE A 43 -4.60 -6.53 -23.91
CA PHE A 43 -5.60 -6.07 -24.87
C PHE A 43 -6.10 -4.65 -24.61
N ARG A 44 -5.84 -4.06 -23.43
CA ARG A 44 -6.14 -2.65 -23.16
C ARG A 44 -5.09 -1.70 -23.71
N ALA A 45 -3.90 -2.20 -24.03
CA ALA A 45 -2.87 -1.44 -24.72
C ALA A 45 -3.14 -1.29 -26.23
N LEU A 46 -4.20 -1.91 -26.77
CA LEU A 46 -4.49 -1.88 -28.21
C LEU A 46 -5.12 -0.54 -28.64
N PRO A 47 -4.58 0.13 -29.68
CA PRO A 47 -5.12 1.39 -30.16
C PRO A 47 -6.47 1.18 -30.84
N GLY A 48 -7.48 1.96 -30.45
CA GLY A 48 -8.81 1.96 -31.09
C GLY A 48 -9.64 0.68 -30.90
N ILE A 49 -9.16 -0.29 -30.11
CA ILE A 49 -9.81 -1.57 -29.85
C ILE A 49 -9.92 -1.75 -28.34
N SER A 50 -11.13 -1.92 -27.82
CA SER A 50 -11.29 -2.27 -26.41
C SER A 50 -10.97 -3.74 -26.15
N ALA A 51 -10.43 -4.03 -24.96
CA ALA A 51 -10.18 -5.40 -24.51
C ALA A 51 -11.43 -6.31 -24.60
N ALA A 52 -12.62 -5.76 -24.32
CA ALA A 52 -13.89 -6.48 -24.44
C ALA A 52 -14.21 -6.89 -25.89
N GLN A 53 -13.95 -6.00 -26.86
CA GLN A 53 -14.11 -6.31 -28.29
C GLN A 53 -13.12 -7.39 -28.71
N ARG A 54 -11.83 -7.24 -28.37
CA ARG A 54 -10.77 -8.21 -28.73
C ARG A 54 -11.05 -9.59 -28.14
N ALA A 55 -11.35 -9.69 -26.84
CA ALA A 55 -11.69 -10.95 -26.19
C ALA A 55 -13.01 -11.55 -26.73
N GLY A 56 -13.98 -10.69 -27.05
CA GLY A 56 -15.25 -11.10 -27.65
C GLY A 56 -15.08 -11.69 -29.06
N ALA A 57 -14.18 -11.13 -29.88
CA ALA A 57 -13.88 -11.62 -31.21
C ALA A 57 -13.24 -13.03 -31.16
N GLU A 58 -12.33 -13.26 -30.22
CA GLU A 58 -11.73 -14.58 -30.02
C GLU A 58 -12.76 -15.62 -29.60
N ARG A 59 -13.59 -15.33 -28.58
CA ARG A 59 -14.67 -16.26 -28.17
C ARG A 59 -15.59 -16.61 -29.34
N LYS A 60 -15.94 -15.63 -30.16
CA LYS A 60 -16.78 -15.84 -31.37
C LYS A 60 -16.06 -16.69 -32.42
N ALA A 61 -14.76 -16.46 -32.63
CA ALA A 61 -13.95 -17.23 -33.56
C ALA A 61 -13.85 -18.71 -33.10
N ARG A 62 -13.49 -18.95 -31.84
CA ARG A 62 -13.38 -20.30 -31.26
C ARG A 62 -14.71 -21.05 -31.32
N LYS A 63 -15.82 -20.39 -30.93
CA LYS A 63 -17.17 -20.96 -31.03
C LYS A 63 -17.55 -21.33 -32.46
N ALA A 64 -17.23 -20.48 -33.43
CA ALA A 64 -17.55 -20.75 -34.84
C ALA A 64 -16.76 -21.95 -35.39
N GLN A 65 -15.52 -22.12 -34.94
CA GLN A 65 -14.65 -23.22 -35.36
C GLN A 65 -15.06 -24.55 -34.73
N ASP A 66 -15.45 -24.52 -33.46
CA ASP A 66 -15.99 -25.66 -32.71
C ASP A 66 -17.28 -26.18 -33.36
N LEU A 67 -18.23 -25.28 -33.65
CA LEU A 67 -19.47 -25.61 -34.36
C LEU A 67 -19.24 -26.12 -35.80
N ALA A 68 -18.09 -25.81 -36.40
CA ALA A 68 -17.71 -26.33 -37.71
C ALA A 68 -17.00 -27.69 -37.64
N GLY A 69 -16.84 -28.28 -36.45
CA GLY A 69 -16.14 -29.55 -36.23
C GLY A 69 -14.62 -29.46 -36.44
N LYS A 70 -14.03 -28.26 -36.35
CA LYS A 70 -12.61 -27.99 -36.63
C LYS A 70 -11.79 -27.73 -35.35
N GLY A 71 -12.32 -28.10 -34.19
CA GLY A 71 -11.72 -27.81 -32.88
C GLY A 71 -11.89 -26.34 -32.45
N THR A 72 -11.22 -25.96 -31.37
CA THR A 72 -11.34 -24.65 -30.71
C THR A 72 -10.13 -23.73 -30.93
N GLU A 73 -9.13 -24.15 -31.70
CA GLU A 73 -7.87 -23.43 -31.91
C GLU A 73 -7.94 -22.47 -33.10
N VAL A 74 -7.91 -21.17 -32.80
CA VAL A 74 -8.01 -20.08 -33.79
C VAL A 74 -6.67 -19.40 -34.03
N SER A 75 -6.47 -18.82 -35.22
CA SER A 75 -5.34 -17.91 -35.48
C SER A 75 -5.67 -16.45 -35.21
N ILE A 76 -4.66 -15.62 -34.96
CA ILE A 76 -4.82 -14.16 -34.78
C ILE A 76 -5.55 -13.52 -35.98
N GLY A 77 -5.26 -13.98 -37.20
CA GLY A 77 -5.96 -13.52 -38.41
C GLY A 77 -7.45 -13.84 -38.40
N GLN A 78 -7.86 -15.02 -37.93
CA GLN A 78 -9.27 -15.38 -37.78
C GLN A 78 -9.96 -14.53 -36.71
N ILE A 79 -9.26 -14.20 -35.63
CA ILE A 79 -9.76 -13.32 -34.59
C ILE A 79 -9.99 -11.91 -35.17
N TYR A 80 -9.00 -11.33 -35.85
CA TYR A 80 -9.10 -9.99 -36.42
C TYR A 80 -10.09 -9.89 -37.58
N ALA A 81 -10.29 -10.97 -38.34
CA ALA A 81 -11.37 -11.04 -39.33
C ALA A 81 -12.76 -10.93 -38.69
N ARG A 82 -12.94 -11.44 -37.47
CA ARG A 82 -14.20 -11.31 -36.70
C ARG A 82 -14.30 -9.97 -35.97
N LEU A 83 -13.17 -9.45 -35.49
CA LEU A 83 -13.09 -8.18 -34.77
C LEU A 83 -13.38 -7.00 -35.70
N MET A 84 -12.84 -7.04 -36.92
CA MET A 84 -12.90 -5.98 -37.92
C MET A 84 -13.52 -6.50 -39.23
N PRO A 85 -14.80 -6.92 -39.23
CA PRO A 85 -15.41 -7.66 -40.35
C PRO A 85 -15.49 -6.87 -41.66
N ASN A 86 -15.56 -5.53 -41.57
CA ASN A 86 -15.65 -4.64 -42.73
C ASN A 86 -14.34 -3.92 -43.06
N ALA A 87 -13.26 -4.16 -42.30
CA ALA A 87 -11.97 -3.52 -42.55
C ALA A 87 -11.27 -4.12 -43.77
N LYS A 88 -10.51 -3.27 -44.47
CA LYS A 88 -9.59 -3.71 -45.53
C LYS A 88 -8.48 -4.60 -44.94
N PRO A 89 -7.89 -5.52 -45.72
CA PRO A 89 -6.81 -6.39 -45.25
C PRO A 89 -5.66 -5.64 -44.57
N ALA A 90 -5.15 -4.57 -45.18
CA ALA A 90 -4.07 -3.77 -44.62
C ALA A 90 -4.37 -3.20 -43.22
N ALA A 91 -5.61 -2.76 -42.97
CA ALA A 91 -6.00 -2.26 -41.66
C ALA A 91 -6.10 -3.37 -40.60
N ARG A 92 -6.38 -4.62 -41.00
CA ARG A 92 -6.33 -5.77 -40.09
C ARG A 92 -4.90 -6.16 -39.78
N GLU A 93 -4.03 -6.15 -40.79
CA GLU A 93 -2.60 -6.42 -40.62
C GLU A 93 -1.94 -5.39 -39.69
N GLU A 94 -2.26 -4.10 -39.83
CA GLU A 94 -1.81 -3.04 -38.93
C GLU A 94 -2.26 -3.29 -37.48
N ALA A 95 -3.53 -3.67 -37.27
CA ALA A 95 -4.04 -3.94 -35.94
C ALA A 95 -3.45 -5.23 -35.32
N ILE A 96 -3.19 -6.26 -36.13
CA ILE A 96 -2.45 -7.47 -35.73
C ILE A 96 -1.02 -7.09 -35.31
N ALA A 97 -0.33 -6.28 -36.11
CA ALA A 97 1.02 -5.82 -35.81
C ALA A 97 1.06 -5.00 -34.50
N ALA A 98 0.05 -4.18 -34.25
CA ALA A 98 -0.09 -3.45 -32.99
C ALA A 98 -0.25 -4.38 -31.78
N GLU A 99 -1.01 -5.47 -31.90
CA GLU A 99 -1.13 -6.48 -30.83
C GLU A 99 0.18 -7.24 -30.61
N LEU A 100 0.87 -7.65 -31.66
CA LEU A 100 2.18 -8.30 -31.56
C LEU A 100 3.23 -7.41 -30.89
N LEU A 101 3.23 -6.11 -31.22
CA LEU A 101 4.11 -5.12 -30.60
C LEU A 101 3.76 -4.90 -29.13
N ALA A 102 2.48 -4.79 -28.79
CA ALA A 102 2.02 -4.66 -27.40
C ALA A 102 2.41 -5.91 -26.58
N GLU A 103 2.24 -7.10 -27.15
CA GLU A 103 2.67 -8.35 -26.54
C GLU A 103 4.19 -8.36 -26.30
N ALA A 104 4.99 -7.97 -27.29
CA ALA A 104 6.44 -7.92 -27.18
C ALA A 104 6.91 -6.92 -26.10
N ARG A 105 6.29 -5.74 -26.02
CA ARG A 105 6.58 -4.70 -25.01
C ARG A 105 6.35 -5.18 -23.58
N HIS A 106 5.33 -6.02 -23.37
CA HIS A 106 4.97 -6.54 -22.05
C HIS A 106 5.56 -7.92 -21.73
N CYS A 107 6.27 -8.54 -22.69
CA CYS A 107 6.94 -9.82 -22.51
C CYS A 107 8.41 -9.67 -22.06
N TYR A 108 8.93 -10.72 -21.43
CA TYR A 108 10.35 -10.93 -21.15
C TYR A 108 10.61 -12.43 -20.98
N ALA A 109 11.85 -12.90 -21.17
CA ALA A 109 12.19 -14.29 -20.88
C ALA A 109 12.48 -14.50 -19.39
N PHE A 110 12.00 -15.61 -18.84
CA PHE A 110 12.33 -16.05 -17.49
C PHE A 110 13.72 -16.68 -17.49
N ALA A 111 14.67 -16.03 -16.80
CA ALA A 111 16.08 -16.38 -16.91
C ALA A 111 16.39 -17.84 -16.52
N PRO A 112 15.80 -18.43 -15.46
CA PRO A 112 16.02 -19.84 -15.15
C PRO A 112 15.67 -20.80 -16.29
N THR A 113 14.64 -20.49 -17.08
CA THR A 113 14.27 -21.29 -18.26
C THR A 113 15.30 -21.12 -19.38
N VAL A 114 15.86 -19.92 -19.57
CA VAL A 114 16.93 -19.68 -20.54
C VAL A 114 18.23 -20.38 -20.13
N GLU A 115 18.58 -20.39 -18.84
CA GLU A 115 19.74 -21.15 -18.35
C GLU A 115 19.56 -22.65 -18.57
N LEU A 116 18.34 -23.17 -18.34
CA LEU A 116 17.99 -24.55 -18.68
C LEU A 116 18.17 -24.82 -20.19
N MET A 117 17.77 -23.89 -21.07
CA MET A 117 17.98 -24.02 -22.51
C MET A 117 19.47 -24.03 -22.87
N ARG A 118 20.28 -23.17 -22.26
CA ARG A 118 21.74 -23.16 -22.47
C ARG A 118 22.37 -24.49 -22.04
N ALA A 119 22.02 -24.98 -20.85
CA ALA A 119 22.48 -26.27 -20.36
C ALA A 119 22.03 -27.44 -21.27
N ALA A 120 20.83 -27.38 -21.84
CA ALA A 120 20.37 -28.36 -22.83
C ALA A 120 21.24 -28.35 -24.09
N ARG A 121 21.59 -27.15 -24.61
CA ARG A 121 22.48 -27.02 -25.78
C ARG A 121 23.87 -27.53 -25.52
N GLU A 122 24.45 -27.25 -24.36
CA GLU A 122 25.76 -27.78 -23.97
C GLU A 122 25.79 -29.30 -23.91
N ARG A 123 24.67 -29.93 -23.56
CA ARG A 123 24.48 -31.39 -23.57
C ARG A 123 24.12 -31.97 -24.95
N GLY A 124 23.97 -31.12 -25.97
CA GLY A 124 23.61 -31.54 -27.33
C GLY A 124 22.14 -31.94 -27.51
N LEU A 125 21.23 -31.47 -26.65
CA LEU A 125 19.79 -31.73 -26.79
C LEU A 125 19.17 -30.80 -27.85
N ASP A 126 18.17 -31.33 -28.55
CA ASP A 126 17.24 -30.49 -29.33
C ASP A 126 16.37 -29.67 -28.37
N ILE A 127 16.04 -28.43 -28.73
CA ILE A 127 15.16 -27.56 -27.96
C ILE A 127 13.98 -27.15 -28.82
N VAL A 128 12.77 -27.48 -28.34
CA VAL A 128 11.53 -27.22 -29.05
C VAL A 128 10.54 -26.48 -28.16
N ILE A 129 9.79 -25.57 -28.76
CA ILE A 129 8.66 -24.91 -28.10
C ILE A 129 7.36 -25.54 -28.59
N VAL A 130 6.47 -25.90 -27.67
CA VAL A 130 5.13 -26.40 -27.96
C VAL A 130 4.16 -25.53 -27.17
N SER A 131 3.32 -24.74 -27.84
CA SER A 131 2.47 -23.76 -27.14
C SER A 131 1.04 -23.71 -27.68
N ASP A 132 0.10 -23.62 -26.74
CA ASP A 132 -1.31 -23.36 -27.04
C ASP A 132 -1.52 -21.86 -27.20
N THR A 133 -1.47 -21.38 -28.45
CA THR A 133 -1.46 -19.96 -28.79
C THR A 133 -2.18 -19.69 -30.12
N TYR A 134 -2.75 -18.49 -30.23
CA TYR A 134 -3.34 -17.99 -31.48
C TYR A 134 -2.29 -17.46 -32.47
N LEU A 135 -1.01 -17.41 -32.07
CA LEU A 135 0.12 -17.04 -32.93
C LEU A 135 0.58 -18.22 -33.79
N ASP A 136 1.16 -17.93 -34.95
CA ASP A 136 1.90 -18.91 -35.74
C ASP A 136 3.39 -18.98 -35.35
N GLU A 137 4.14 -19.90 -35.96
CA GLU A 137 5.56 -20.12 -35.68
C GLU A 137 6.42 -18.88 -35.94
N GLU A 138 6.18 -18.14 -37.03
CA GLU A 138 6.97 -16.96 -37.39
C GLU A 138 6.70 -15.81 -36.43
N GLN A 139 5.43 -15.58 -36.10
CA GLN A 139 4.99 -14.58 -35.12
C GLN A 139 5.55 -14.89 -33.73
N LEU A 140 5.48 -16.15 -33.28
CA LEU A 140 5.97 -16.53 -31.96
C LEU A 140 7.50 -16.43 -31.87
N ARG A 141 8.23 -16.84 -32.92
CA ARG A 141 9.69 -16.67 -32.98
C ARG A 141 10.08 -15.20 -32.93
N THR A 142 9.39 -14.35 -33.69
CA THR A 142 9.61 -12.91 -33.71
C THR A 142 9.31 -12.28 -32.34
N LEU A 143 8.25 -12.72 -31.66
CA LEU A 143 7.94 -12.28 -30.30
C LEU A 143 9.06 -12.62 -29.32
N ILE A 144 9.59 -13.85 -29.35
CA ILE A 144 10.70 -14.27 -28.50
C ILE A 144 11.96 -13.44 -28.80
N ALA A 145 12.30 -13.26 -30.07
CA ALA A 145 13.46 -12.46 -30.48
C ALA A 145 13.33 -10.99 -30.04
N THR A 146 12.15 -10.39 -30.22
CA THR A 146 11.90 -8.99 -29.88
C THR A 146 11.88 -8.75 -28.37
N SER A 147 11.34 -9.68 -27.57
CA SER A 147 11.19 -9.51 -26.12
C SER A 147 12.39 -9.97 -25.31
N ALA A 148 13.04 -11.07 -25.72
CA ALA A 148 14.13 -11.72 -24.98
C ALA A 148 15.49 -11.63 -25.68
N GLY A 149 15.51 -11.39 -26.99
CA GLY A 149 16.71 -11.23 -27.80
C GLY A 149 16.93 -12.37 -28.80
N GLU A 150 17.65 -12.04 -29.87
CA GLU A 150 18.00 -12.99 -30.94
C GLU A 150 18.78 -14.19 -30.41
N ASP A 151 19.66 -13.99 -29.42
CA ASP A 151 20.43 -15.08 -28.80
C ASP A 151 19.53 -16.13 -28.15
N VAL A 152 18.43 -15.70 -27.51
CA VAL A 152 17.45 -16.62 -26.91
C VAL A 152 16.64 -17.33 -28.00
N ALA A 153 16.21 -16.60 -29.04
CA ALA A 153 15.48 -17.19 -30.16
C ALA A 153 16.31 -18.21 -30.96
N ALA A 154 17.63 -17.96 -31.10
CA ALA A 154 18.58 -18.84 -31.77
C ALA A 154 18.79 -20.17 -31.05
N LEU A 155 18.52 -20.23 -29.73
CA LEU A 155 18.55 -21.48 -28.98
C LEU A 155 17.37 -22.42 -29.33
N ILE A 156 16.40 -22.04 -30.16
CA ILE A 156 15.19 -22.83 -30.43
C ILE A 156 15.23 -23.46 -31.82
N ASP A 157 15.26 -24.80 -31.89
CA ASP A 157 15.27 -25.52 -33.18
C ASP A 157 13.93 -25.41 -33.90
N ARG A 158 12.83 -25.60 -33.17
CA ARG A 158 11.48 -25.74 -33.76
C ARG A 158 10.40 -25.23 -32.82
N ILE A 159 9.34 -24.69 -33.42
CA ILE A 159 8.17 -24.19 -32.68
C ILE A 159 6.91 -24.88 -33.22
N PHE A 160 6.04 -25.33 -32.32
CA PHE A 160 4.76 -25.92 -32.63
C PHE A 160 3.64 -25.15 -31.95
N CYS A 161 2.83 -24.44 -32.75
CA CYS A 161 1.69 -23.67 -32.27
C CYS A 161 0.37 -24.43 -32.49
N SER A 162 -0.53 -24.38 -31.52
CA SER A 162 -1.85 -24.99 -31.59
C SER A 162 -2.71 -24.42 -32.74
N SER A 163 -2.67 -23.11 -32.98
CA SER A 163 -3.41 -22.45 -34.06
C SER A 163 -3.05 -22.98 -35.46
N THR A 164 -1.79 -23.36 -35.69
CA THR A 164 -1.30 -23.91 -36.95
C THR A 164 -1.79 -25.34 -37.18
N HIS A 165 -1.92 -26.11 -36.10
CA HIS A 165 -2.26 -27.54 -36.16
C HIS A 165 -3.75 -27.82 -35.87
N GLY A 166 -4.51 -26.85 -35.38
CA GLY A 166 -5.94 -26.97 -35.06
C GLY A 166 -6.23 -27.74 -33.77
N HIS A 167 -5.21 -28.09 -32.98
CA HIS A 167 -5.33 -28.88 -31.76
C HIS A 167 -4.50 -28.24 -30.65
N SER A 168 -5.06 -28.16 -29.44
CA SER A 168 -4.31 -27.83 -28.23
C SER A 168 -3.49 -29.03 -27.76
N LYS A 169 -2.59 -28.87 -26.77
CA LYS A 169 -1.84 -29.99 -26.16
C LYS A 169 -2.78 -31.07 -25.64
N ALA A 170 -3.76 -30.68 -24.82
CA ALA A 170 -4.82 -31.56 -24.34
C ALA A 170 -5.69 -32.12 -25.49
N GLY A 171 -5.83 -31.36 -26.59
CA GLY A 171 -6.54 -31.76 -27.81
C GLY A 171 -5.74 -32.63 -28.78
N GLY A 172 -4.50 -33.00 -28.46
CA GLY A 172 -3.67 -33.93 -29.26
C GLY A 172 -2.54 -33.31 -30.07
N LEU A 173 -2.20 -32.03 -29.89
CA LEU A 173 -1.06 -31.36 -30.57
C LEU A 173 0.23 -32.18 -30.45
N TYR A 174 0.49 -32.71 -29.26
CA TYR A 174 1.75 -33.39 -28.97
C TYR A 174 1.90 -34.70 -29.77
N ARG A 175 0.82 -35.32 -30.25
CA ARG A 175 0.89 -36.45 -31.19
C ARG A 175 1.47 -36.04 -32.54
N HIS A 176 1.20 -34.81 -32.99
CA HIS A 176 1.80 -34.26 -34.20
C HIS A 176 3.26 -33.91 -33.96
N VAL A 177 3.58 -33.36 -32.78
CA VAL A 177 4.96 -33.08 -32.35
C VAL A 177 5.79 -34.37 -32.39
N LEU A 178 5.35 -35.46 -31.75
CA LEU A 178 6.06 -36.76 -31.75
C LEU A 178 6.25 -37.37 -33.14
N LYS A 179 5.33 -37.14 -34.08
CA LYS A 179 5.51 -37.59 -35.48
C LYS A 179 6.57 -36.78 -36.22
N LYS A 180 6.74 -35.51 -35.86
CA LYS A 180 7.66 -34.57 -36.49
C LYS A 180 9.04 -34.59 -35.83
N LEU A 181 9.12 -34.89 -34.54
CA LEU A 181 10.34 -35.11 -33.80
C LEU A 181 10.78 -36.55 -33.99
N LYS A 182 12.08 -36.78 -34.20
CA LYS A 182 12.65 -38.13 -34.37
C LYS A 182 13.21 -38.66 -33.04
N HIS A 183 12.55 -38.33 -31.94
CA HIS A 183 12.91 -38.73 -30.57
C HIS A 183 11.87 -39.71 -30.04
N THR A 184 12.30 -40.69 -29.23
CA THR A 184 11.36 -41.54 -28.49
C THR A 184 10.66 -40.71 -27.41
N PRO A 185 9.37 -40.92 -27.13
CA PRO A 185 8.64 -40.11 -26.15
C PRO A 185 9.36 -40.02 -24.79
N GLU A 186 9.93 -41.13 -24.32
CA GLU A 186 10.59 -41.25 -23.02
C GLU A 186 11.89 -40.44 -22.92
N ALA A 187 12.48 -40.07 -24.06
CA ALA A 187 13.68 -39.25 -24.15
C ALA A 187 13.37 -37.74 -24.27
N ILE A 188 12.09 -37.36 -24.29
CA ILE A 188 11.65 -35.97 -24.31
C ILE A 188 11.24 -35.56 -22.90
N VAL A 189 11.81 -34.46 -22.42
CA VAL A 189 11.39 -33.80 -21.19
C VAL A 189 10.58 -32.56 -21.56
N HIS A 190 9.33 -32.50 -21.12
CA HIS A 190 8.47 -31.35 -21.34
C HIS A 190 8.27 -30.57 -20.05
N LEU A 191 8.55 -29.26 -20.05
CA LEU A 191 8.30 -28.35 -18.94
C LEU A 191 7.23 -27.33 -19.33
N GLY A 192 6.20 -27.15 -18.50
CA GLY A 192 5.17 -26.12 -18.68
C GLY A 192 4.42 -25.80 -17.39
N ASP A 193 3.79 -24.63 -17.32
CA ASP A 193 3.10 -24.11 -16.14
C ASP A 193 1.66 -24.62 -16.01
N ASN A 194 1.03 -25.03 -17.11
CA ASN A 194 -0.37 -25.43 -17.10
C ASN A 194 -0.49 -26.93 -16.87
N PHE A 195 -0.86 -27.32 -15.65
CA PHE A 195 -1.01 -28.73 -15.29
C PHE A 195 -1.88 -29.55 -16.27
N ALA A 196 -3.02 -29.00 -16.71
CA ALA A 196 -3.92 -29.72 -17.61
C ALA A 196 -3.34 -29.85 -19.03
N ALA A 197 -2.77 -28.78 -19.57
CA ALA A 197 -2.24 -28.77 -20.94
C ALA A 197 -0.88 -29.48 -21.04
N ASP A 198 0.05 -29.18 -20.13
CA ASP A 198 1.46 -29.56 -20.20
C ASP A 198 1.75 -30.89 -19.49
N VAL A 199 0.90 -31.31 -18.54
CA VAL A 199 1.06 -32.61 -17.88
C VAL A 199 -0.01 -33.59 -18.33
N GLU A 200 -1.28 -33.32 -18.05
CA GLU A 200 -2.35 -34.28 -18.36
C GLU A 200 -2.49 -34.51 -19.88
N GLY A 201 -2.26 -33.48 -20.69
CA GLY A 201 -2.26 -33.56 -22.16
C GLY A 201 -1.04 -34.26 -22.77
N VAL A 202 0.08 -34.36 -22.04
CA VAL A 202 1.38 -34.77 -22.60
C VAL A 202 1.86 -36.10 -22.01
N ALA A 203 1.79 -36.29 -20.69
CA ALA A 203 2.27 -37.47 -19.98
C ALA A 203 1.70 -38.81 -20.51
N PRO A 204 0.40 -38.91 -20.91
CA PRO A 204 -0.15 -40.15 -21.46
C PRO A 204 0.50 -40.63 -22.76
N LEU A 205 1.32 -39.80 -23.42
CA LEU A 205 2.04 -40.14 -24.64
C LEU A 205 3.44 -40.73 -24.39
N GLY A 206 3.82 -40.95 -23.12
CA GLY A 206 5.13 -41.49 -22.73
C GLY A 206 6.22 -40.44 -22.51
N VAL A 207 5.88 -39.16 -22.65
CA VAL A 207 6.78 -38.01 -22.46
C VAL A 207 6.99 -37.73 -20.97
N GLN A 208 8.21 -37.33 -20.59
CA GLN A 208 8.52 -36.91 -19.23
C GLN A 208 7.98 -35.49 -18.99
N ALA A 209 6.68 -35.39 -18.66
CA ALA A 209 6.01 -34.12 -18.41
C ALA A 209 6.25 -33.62 -16.98
N VAL A 210 6.68 -32.37 -16.85
CA VAL A 210 7.06 -31.71 -15.60
C VAL A 210 6.26 -30.42 -15.45
N HIS A 211 5.56 -30.30 -14.33
CA HIS A 211 4.77 -29.12 -14.00
C HIS A 211 5.66 -28.05 -13.35
N LEU A 212 5.66 -26.84 -13.92
CA LEU A 212 6.26 -25.67 -13.30
C LEU A 212 5.26 -25.04 -12.31
N GLU A 213 5.45 -25.31 -11.02
CA GLU A 213 4.65 -24.71 -9.96
C GLU A 213 5.18 -23.31 -9.62
N GLN A 214 4.69 -22.31 -10.35
CA GLN A 214 5.18 -20.92 -10.24
C GLN A 214 4.87 -20.26 -8.88
N TRP A 215 3.71 -20.58 -8.29
CA TRP A 215 3.13 -19.79 -7.20
C TRP A 215 2.49 -20.65 -6.12
N SER A 216 2.67 -20.25 -4.86
CA SER A 216 1.82 -20.68 -3.76
C SER A 216 0.45 -19.99 -3.85
N ASP A 217 -0.55 -20.50 -3.12
CA ASP A 217 -1.89 -19.89 -3.10
C ASP A 217 -1.89 -18.48 -2.47
N GLY A 218 -1.06 -18.26 -1.45
CA GLY A 218 -0.85 -16.93 -0.85
C GLY A 218 -0.25 -15.94 -1.86
N ALA A 219 0.76 -16.37 -2.63
CA ALA A 219 1.35 -15.53 -3.68
C ALA A 219 0.34 -15.22 -4.80
N ARG A 220 -0.46 -16.21 -5.23
CA ARG A 220 -1.57 -15.98 -6.20
C ARG A 220 -2.59 -14.97 -5.67
N GLN A 221 -2.98 -15.09 -4.41
CA GLN A 221 -3.90 -14.14 -3.78
C GLN A 221 -3.31 -12.73 -3.74
N ARG A 222 -2.05 -12.60 -3.32
CA ARG A 222 -1.36 -11.30 -3.24
C ARG A 222 -1.30 -10.60 -4.60
N LEU A 223 -0.82 -11.29 -5.64
CA LEU A 223 -0.78 -10.75 -7.00
C LEU A 223 -2.17 -10.37 -7.52
N ARG A 224 -3.21 -11.16 -7.20
CA ARG A 224 -4.59 -10.82 -7.58
C ARG A 224 -5.09 -9.55 -6.88
N LEU A 225 -4.77 -9.36 -5.60
CA LEU A 225 -5.13 -8.15 -4.87
C LEU A 225 -4.35 -6.93 -5.36
N GLU A 226 -3.09 -7.09 -5.77
CA GLU A 226 -2.29 -6.03 -6.40
C GLU A 226 -2.88 -5.59 -7.74
N ALA A 227 -3.33 -6.53 -8.58
CA ALA A 227 -4.05 -6.22 -9.81
C ALA A 227 -5.40 -5.53 -9.54
N GLY A 228 -6.11 -5.93 -8.49
CA GLY A 228 -7.31 -5.24 -8.03
C GLY A 228 -7.04 -3.80 -7.59
N MET A 229 -5.93 -3.59 -6.88
CA MET A 229 -5.50 -2.26 -6.43
C MET A 229 -5.09 -1.37 -7.61
N ASP A 230 -4.29 -1.91 -8.53
CA ASP A 230 -3.89 -1.25 -9.78
C ASP A 230 -5.10 -0.64 -10.50
N ALA A 231 -6.17 -1.44 -10.64
CA ALA A 231 -7.40 -1.06 -11.31
C ALA A 231 -8.18 0.07 -10.61
N MET A 232 -7.88 0.38 -9.34
CA MET A 232 -8.49 1.43 -8.53
C MET A 232 -7.63 2.70 -8.43
N ILE A 233 -6.30 2.57 -8.52
CA ILE A 233 -5.40 3.68 -8.21
C ILE A 233 -4.82 4.37 -9.44
N HIS A 234 -4.61 3.62 -10.54
CA HIS A 234 -4.08 4.19 -11.77
C HIS A 234 -5.22 4.70 -12.65
N ALA A 235 -5.05 5.91 -13.17
CA ALA A 235 -5.99 6.49 -14.10
C ALA A 235 -6.10 5.61 -15.35
N ARG A 236 -7.34 5.32 -15.77
CA ARG A 236 -7.60 4.58 -17.00
C ARG A 236 -7.57 5.55 -18.18
N GLY A 237 -6.43 5.66 -18.84
CA GLY A 237 -6.25 6.47 -20.04
C GLY A 237 -5.02 6.03 -20.83
N GLY A 238 -5.08 6.18 -22.16
CA GLY A 238 -3.99 5.81 -23.06
C GLY A 238 -3.99 4.34 -23.50
N THR A 239 -2.87 3.92 -24.09
CA THR A 239 -2.61 2.59 -24.65
C THR A 239 -1.64 1.79 -23.77
N ASP A 240 -1.68 1.99 -22.46
CA ASP A 240 -0.87 1.22 -21.51
C ASP A 240 -1.65 0.01 -20.99
N ALA A 241 -0.97 -1.14 -20.83
CA ALA A 241 -1.56 -2.28 -20.14
C ALA A 241 -1.69 -2.00 -18.63
N PRO A 242 -2.81 -2.38 -17.97
CA PRO A 242 -2.93 -2.27 -16.53
C PRO A 242 -2.35 -3.51 -15.82
N SER A 243 -2.51 -3.53 -14.50
CA SER A 243 -2.15 -4.64 -13.62
C SER A 243 -0.67 -4.99 -13.73
N LEU A 244 0.20 -3.98 -13.73
CA LEU A 244 1.63 -4.15 -13.92
C LEU A 244 2.29 -4.78 -12.68
N GLN A 245 3.01 -5.89 -12.91
CA GLN A 245 3.65 -6.77 -11.94
C GLN A 245 5.07 -7.20 -12.38
N PRO A 246 5.99 -6.25 -12.66
CA PRO A 246 7.37 -6.58 -13.06
C PRO A 246 8.12 -7.48 -12.07
N HIS A 247 7.76 -7.38 -10.79
CA HIS A 247 8.42 -8.08 -9.70
C HIS A 247 8.10 -9.58 -9.66
N ARG A 248 7.13 -10.06 -10.45
CA ARG A 248 6.62 -11.43 -10.36
C ARG A 248 7.70 -12.47 -10.65
N ALA A 249 8.58 -12.26 -11.63
CA ALA A 249 9.65 -13.22 -11.92
C ALA A 249 10.60 -13.41 -10.71
N ALA A 250 11.00 -12.30 -10.08
CA ALA A 250 11.86 -12.32 -8.90
C ALA A 250 11.17 -13.02 -7.71
N MET A 251 9.89 -12.74 -7.50
CA MET A 251 9.11 -13.39 -6.44
C MET A 251 8.94 -14.90 -6.67
N ALA A 252 8.61 -15.31 -7.89
CA ALA A 252 8.48 -16.72 -8.24
C ALA A 252 9.79 -17.50 -8.01
N LEU A 253 10.93 -16.86 -8.32
CA LEU A 253 12.26 -17.42 -8.10
C LEU A 253 12.59 -17.55 -6.61
N GLY A 254 12.44 -16.47 -5.86
CA GLY A 254 13.02 -16.34 -4.52
C GLY A 254 12.09 -16.66 -3.35
N GLU A 255 10.82 -16.26 -3.41
CA GLU A 255 9.89 -16.39 -2.29
C GLU A 255 9.74 -17.82 -1.77
N PRO A 256 9.69 -18.88 -2.61
CA PRO A 256 9.61 -20.25 -2.12
C PRO A 256 10.82 -20.72 -1.30
N GLN A 257 11.92 -19.97 -1.33
CA GLN A 257 13.16 -20.23 -0.57
C GLN A 257 13.13 -19.54 0.82
N LEU A 258 12.12 -18.71 1.09
CA LEU A 258 11.97 -18.02 2.38
C LEU A 258 10.96 -18.76 3.28
N GLU A 259 11.45 -19.28 4.41
CA GLU A 259 10.59 -19.90 5.42
C GLU A 259 10.02 -18.88 6.42
N ASP A 260 10.80 -17.83 6.74
CA ASP A 260 10.42 -16.82 7.73
C ASP A 260 9.34 -15.85 7.19
N PRO A 261 8.16 -15.74 7.85
CA PRO A 261 7.12 -14.79 7.46
C PRO A 261 7.58 -13.34 7.39
N ALA A 262 8.47 -12.91 8.29
CA ALA A 262 8.97 -11.53 8.31
C ALA A 262 9.84 -11.26 7.07
N ALA A 263 10.78 -12.14 6.75
CA ALA A 263 11.53 -12.07 5.50
C ALA A 263 10.62 -12.07 4.26
N ARG A 264 9.59 -12.92 4.23
CA ARG A 264 8.62 -12.93 3.10
C ARG A 264 7.89 -11.60 2.96
N LEU A 265 7.45 -10.97 4.06
CA LEU A 265 6.85 -9.63 4.03
C LEU A 265 7.84 -8.62 3.42
N GLY A 266 9.09 -8.65 3.86
CA GLY A 266 10.13 -7.76 3.34
C GLY A 266 10.38 -7.93 1.85
N ALA A 267 10.47 -9.17 1.39
CA ALA A 267 10.65 -9.49 -0.01
C ALA A 267 9.43 -9.10 -0.88
N ALA A 268 8.21 -9.32 -0.38
CA ALA A 268 6.98 -9.09 -1.14
C ALA A 268 6.52 -7.62 -1.17
N LEU A 269 6.75 -6.86 -0.08
CA LEU A 269 6.37 -5.45 0.03
C LEU A 269 7.53 -4.52 -0.30
N LEU A 270 8.57 -4.52 0.53
CA LEU A 270 9.65 -3.53 0.42
C LEU A 270 10.57 -3.82 -0.76
N GLY A 271 10.79 -5.10 -1.10
CA GLY A 271 11.63 -5.54 -2.21
C GLY A 271 11.33 -4.82 -3.51
N PRO A 272 10.12 -4.98 -4.10
CA PRO A 272 9.72 -4.33 -5.34
C PRO A 272 9.72 -2.80 -5.25
N VAL A 273 9.26 -2.25 -4.13
CA VAL A 273 9.10 -0.81 -3.92
C VAL A 273 10.47 -0.13 -3.89
N LEU A 274 11.39 -0.65 -3.08
CA LEU A 274 12.73 -0.07 -2.95
C LEU A 274 13.65 -0.45 -4.10
N HIS A 275 13.38 -1.55 -4.82
CA HIS A 275 14.04 -1.85 -6.09
C HIS A 275 13.76 -0.78 -7.14
N SER A 276 12.48 -0.40 -7.28
CA SER A 276 12.04 0.69 -8.17
C SER A 276 12.64 2.03 -7.74
N TYR A 277 12.65 2.28 -6.42
CA TYR A 277 13.20 3.51 -5.87
C TYR A 277 14.70 3.66 -6.11
N ASP A 278 15.51 2.63 -5.84
CA ASP A 278 16.95 2.67 -6.10
C ASP A 278 17.26 2.87 -7.59
N ALA A 279 16.51 2.21 -8.49
CA ALA A 279 16.68 2.39 -9.92
C ALA A 279 16.45 3.84 -10.33
N TRP A 280 15.36 4.44 -9.86
CA TRP A 280 15.05 5.85 -10.10
C TRP A 280 16.09 6.80 -9.48
N LEU A 281 16.57 6.54 -8.25
CA LEU A 281 17.61 7.35 -7.61
C LEU A 281 18.93 7.37 -8.39
N ARG A 282 19.29 6.26 -9.03
CA ARG A 282 20.47 6.18 -9.90
C ARG A 282 20.30 7.02 -11.16
N ASP A 283 19.13 6.95 -11.79
CA ASP A 283 18.81 7.73 -12.99
C ASP A 283 18.74 9.24 -12.68
N GLU A 284 18.12 9.62 -11.56
CA GLU A 284 18.07 11.02 -11.09
C GLU A 284 19.46 11.56 -10.75
N ALA A 285 20.30 10.77 -10.09
CA ALA A 285 21.67 11.20 -9.82
C ALA A 285 22.46 11.43 -11.11
N ALA A 286 22.34 10.54 -12.10
CA ALA A 286 22.98 10.72 -13.41
C ALA A 286 22.43 11.95 -14.16
N ALA A 287 21.12 12.21 -14.04
CA ALA A 287 20.49 13.41 -14.61
C ALA A 287 20.99 14.70 -13.95
N LEU A 288 21.13 14.72 -12.62
CA LEU A 288 21.69 15.83 -11.86
C LEU A 288 23.16 16.07 -12.18
N GLU A 289 23.99 15.02 -12.25
CA GLU A 289 25.40 15.12 -12.66
C GLU A 289 25.52 15.77 -14.05
N LYS A 290 24.65 15.36 -14.99
CA LYS A 290 24.61 15.94 -16.34
C LYS A 290 24.12 17.38 -16.36
N ALA A 291 23.10 17.72 -15.57
CA ALA A 291 22.50 19.04 -15.55
C ALA A 291 23.42 20.10 -14.92
N HIS A 292 24.15 19.73 -13.87
CA HIS A 292 25.03 20.64 -13.13
C HIS A 292 26.51 20.55 -13.56
N GLY A 293 26.92 19.48 -14.25
CA GLY A 293 28.32 19.27 -14.62
C GLY A 293 29.24 19.07 -13.41
N ALA A 294 28.69 18.59 -12.29
CA ALA A 294 29.34 18.49 -11.00
C ALA A 294 29.01 17.16 -10.31
N LYS A 295 29.75 16.82 -9.24
CA LYS A 295 29.57 15.57 -8.53
C LYS A 295 28.28 15.59 -7.72
N VAL A 296 27.54 14.49 -7.74
CA VAL A 296 26.38 14.28 -6.87
C VAL A 296 26.77 13.43 -5.66
N HIS A 297 26.58 13.98 -4.45
CA HIS A 297 26.73 13.26 -3.19
C HIS A 297 25.36 12.81 -2.69
N ARG A 298 25.17 11.49 -2.57
CA ARG A 298 23.89 10.88 -2.19
C ARG A 298 23.80 10.77 -0.66
N LEU A 299 22.98 11.60 -0.05
CA LEU A 299 22.81 11.72 1.40
C LEU A 299 21.50 11.05 1.82
N PHE A 300 21.58 9.80 2.27
CA PHE A 300 20.42 9.07 2.78
C PHE A 300 20.11 9.56 4.19
N LEU A 301 18.92 10.12 4.39
CA LEU A 301 18.51 10.66 5.69
C LEU A 301 18.27 9.52 6.67
N MET A 302 19.10 9.44 7.70
CA MET A 302 19.14 8.29 8.61
C MET A 302 17.90 8.18 9.50
N ARG A 303 17.71 6.97 10.03
CA ARG A 303 16.42 6.35 10.37
C ARG A 303 15.77 5.76 9.13
N ASP A 304 14.97 6.52 8.40
CA ASP A 304 14.09 5.97 7.37
C ASP A 304 14.82 5.70 6.03
N GLY A 305 15.90 6.43 5.76
CA GLY A 305 16.82 6.19 4.66
C GLY A 305 17.80 5.03 4.87
N HIS A 306 17.76 4.31 6.00
CA HIS A 306 18.69 3.22 6.28
C HIS A 306 18.56 2.04 5.30
N LEU A 307 17.36 1.49 5.15
CA LEU A 307 17.13 0.38 4.21
C LEU A 307 17.38 0.78 2.74
N PRO A 308 16.89 1.95 2.26
CA PRO A 308 17.26 2.45 0.94
C PRO A 308 18.78 2.55 0.72
N GLN A 309 19.54 3.01 1.72
CA GLN A 309 21.01 3.06 1.64
C GLN A 309 21.61 1.66 1.45
N LEU A 310 21.21 0.68 2.26
CA LEU A 310 21.72 -0.69 2.15
C LEU A 310 21.47 -1.31 0.77
N ILE A 311 20.31 -1.04 0.19
CA ILE A 311 19.96 -1.50 -1.16
C ILE A 311 20.87 -0.82 -2.19
N HIS A 312 21.05 0.50 -2.09
CA HIS A 312 21.92 1.23 -3.00
C HIS A 312 23.37 0.76 -2.94
N GLU A 313 23.92 0.56 -1.74
CA GLU A 313 25.29 0.06 -1.53
C GLU A 313 25.47 -1.32 -2.15
N ARG A 314 24.47 -2.20 -2.01
CA ARG A 314 24.49 -3.55 -2.59
C ARG A 314 24.49 -3.55 -4.11
N ARG A 315 23.77 -2.62 -4.74
CA ARG A 315 23.54 -2.60 -6.20
C ARG A 315 24.48 -1.71 -6.98
N SER A 316 25.05 -0.69 -6.34
CA SER A 316 25.77 0.37 -7.04
C SER A 316 27.27 0.10 -7.21
N GLY A 317 27.77 -1.07 -6.83
CA GLY A 317 29.15 -1.50 -7.12
C GLY A 317 30.24 -0.62 -6.50
N GLY A 318 29.93 0.12 -5.43
CA GLY A 318 30.89 0.97 -4.71
C GLY A 318 30.74 2.49 -4.92
N THR A 319 29.67 2.98 -5.57
CA THR A 319 29.34 4.41 -5.52
C THR A 319 29.08 4.85 -4.07
N ALA A 320 29.63 5.99 -3.69
CA ALA A 320 29.49 6.49 -2.32
C ALA A 320 28.03 6.84 -1.99
N ALA A 321 27.51 6.22 -0.93
CA ALA A 321 26.27 6.56 -0.26
C ALA A 321 26.61 7.04 1.16
N HIS A 322 26.00 8.15 1.58
CA HIS A 322 26.33 8.78 2.85
C HIS A 322 25.16 8.68 3.83
N ALA A 323 25.46 8.15 5.02
CA ALA A 323 24.52 8.05 6.12
C ALA A 323 24.30 9.42 6.79
N ALA A 324 23.44 10.25 6.21
CA ALA A 324 23.18 11.60 6.68
C ALA A 324 22.27 11.60 7.92
N GLU A 325 22.88 11.68 9.10
CA GLU A 325 22.13 11.94 10.33
C GLU A 325 21.64 13.39 10.38
N LEU A 326 20.46 13.64 9.80
CA LEU A 326 19.73 14.90 9.81
C LEU A 326 18.29 14.60 10.22
N SER A 327 17.83 15.17 11.34
CA SER A 327 16.44 15.07 11.80
C SER A 327 15.67 16.36 11.52
N ARG A 328 14.33 16.28 11.55
CA ARG A 328 13.46 17.46 11.50
C ARG A 328 13.84 18.50 12.55
N PHE A 329 14.18 18.05 13.76
CA PHE A 329 14.64 18.94 14.82
C PHE A 329 15.95 19.66 14.46
N THR A 330 16.98 18.92 14.05
CA THR A 330 18.28 19.51 13.69
C THR A 330 18.17 20.47 12.50
N ALA A 331 17.29 20.15 11.55
CA ALA A 331 17.01 20.98 10.39
C ALA A 331 16.36 22.31 10.81
N THR A 332 15.34 22.26 11.67
CA THR A 332 14.70 23.45 12.25
C THR A 332 15.69 24.26 13.08
N ALA A 333 16.49 23.62 13.95
CA ALA A 333 17.47 24.28 14.80
C ALA A 333 18.50 25.10 13.99
N ALA A 334 18.89 24.62 12.79
CA ALA A 334 19.83 25.30 11.90
C ALA A 334 19.19 26.41 11.03
N HIS A 335 17.86 26.49 10.96
CA HIS A 335 17.12 27.29 9.98
C HIS A 335 16.93 28.78 10.35
N PHE A 336 17.08 29.16 11.62
CA PHE A 336 16.77 30.52 12.10
C PHE A 336 17.87 31.54 11.75
N THR A 337 18.06 31.81 10.46
CA THR A 337 19.08 32.70 9.92
C THR A 337 18.72 34.19 10.10
N ASP A 338 17.43 34.52 10.12
CA ASP A 338 16.90 35.88 10.29
C ASP A 338 15.64 35.96 11.18
N ASP A 339 15.14 37.18 11.40
CA ASP A 339 13.94 37.44 12.21
C ASP A 339 12.65 36.91 11.57
N ALA A 340 12.60 36.86 10.23
CA ALA A 340 11.42 36.41 9.49
C ALA A 340 11.26 34.89 9.58
N ALA A 341 12.35 34.14 9.50
CA ALA A 341 12.36 32.68 9.69
C ALA A 341 11.85 32.28 11.08
N ILE A 342 12.25 33.02 12.14
CA ILE A 342 11.75 32.80 13.50
C ILE A 342 10.26 33.10 13.57
N ALA A 343 9.82 34.24 13.01
CA ALA A 343 8.41 34.64 13.05
C ALA A 343 7.51 33.64 12.30
N ALA A 344 7.89 33.26 11.08
CA ALA A 344 7.15 32.31 10.26
C ALA A 344 7.03 30.94 10.96
N TYR A 345 8.13 30.44 11.54
CA TYR A 345 8.10 29.16 12.27
C TYR A 345 7.19 29.20 13.50
N VAL A 346 7.24 30.29 14.28
CA VAL A 346 6.33 30.45 15.41
C VAL A 346 4.88 30.52 14.93
N GLU A 347 4.59 31.29 13.89
CA GLU A 347 3.23 31.43 13.34
C GLU A 347 2.67 30.11 12.81
N GLU A 348 3.50 29.28 12.18
CA GLU A 348 3.16 27.96 11.64
C GLU A 348 2.88 26.93 12.76
N GLU A 349 3.69 26.92 13.82
CA GLU A 349 3.66 25.87 14.85
C GLU A 349 2.86 26.27 16.11
N LEU A 350 2.28 27.47 16.13
CA LEU A 350 1.42 27.93 17.22
C LEU A 350 0.21 27.00 17.38
N GLY A 351 -0.01 26.50 18.61
CA GLY A 351 -1.05 25.51 18.91
C GLY A 351 -0.49 24.16 19.35
N HIS A 352 0.79 23.89 19.07
CA HIS A 352 1.53 22.78 19.68
C HIS A 352 1.99 23.10 21.11
N ARG A 353 2.51 22.10 21.83
CA ARG A 353 2.95 22.26 23.23
C ARG A 353 4.04 23.35 23.32
N PRO A 354 3.81 24.47 24.06
CA PRO A 354 4.73 25.60 24.09
C PRO A 354 6.16 25.23 24.49
N GLN A 355 6.34 24.28 25.41
CA GLN A 355 7.66 23.81 25.84
C GLN A 355 8.43 23.13 24.70
N THR A 356 7.73 22.36 23.84
CA THR A 356 8.35 21.69 22.69
C THR A 356 8.79 22.70 21.65
N LEU A 357 7.91 23.68 21.35
CA LEU A 357 8.23 24.76 20.41
C LEU A 357 9.39 25.63 20.93
N ALA A 358 9.43 25.92 22.23
CA ALA A 358 10.52 26.68 22.84
C ALA A 358 11.88 25.95 22.72
N ARG A 359 11.91 24.61 22.89
CA ARG A 359 13.12 23.80 22.66
C ARG A 359 13.55 23.85 21.19
N GLN A 360 12.61 23.75 20.26
CA GLN A 360 12.90 23.87 18.83
C GLN A 360 13.47 25.24 18.46
N LEU A 361 13.05 26.30 19.16
CA LEU A 361 13.63 27.65 19.06
C LEU A 361 14.95 27.84 19.83
N LEU A 362 15.54 26.74 20.32
CA LEU A 362 16.81 26.71 21.06
C LEU A 362 16.79 27.54 22.36
N MET A 363 15.63 27.62 23.00
CA MET A 363 15.49 28.26 24.30
C MET A 363 16.14 27.38 25.40
N PRO A 364 16.95 27.94 26.32
CA PRO A 364 17.49 27.18 27.44
C PRO A 364 16.39 26.61 28.35
N GLU A 365 16.55 25.38 28.85
CA GLU A 365 15.56 24.71 29.73
C GLU A 365 15.19 25.56 30.96
N GLU A 366 16.16 26.24 31.59
CA GLU A 366 15.89 27.14 32.71
C GLU A 366 14.91 28.27 32.34
N ARG A 367 15.03 28.80 31.11
CA ARG A 367 14.13 29.84 30.62
C ARG A 367 12.76 29.26 30.29
N ILE A 368 12.70 28.07 29.68
CA ILE A 368 11.46 27.34 29.41
C ILE A 368 10.68 27.14 30.72
N ALA A 369 11.34 26.60 31.75
CA ALA A 369 10.77 26.40 33.06
C ALA A 369 10.24 27.72 33.65
N SER A 370 11.07 28.77 33.64
CA SER A 370 10.68 30.09 34.19
C SER A 370 9.51 30.76 33.46
N LEU A 371 9.36 30.50 32.15
CA LEU A 371 8.41 31.20 31.30
C LEU A 371 7.08 30.45 31.17
N LEU A 372 7.11 29.12 31.19
CA LEU A 372 5.99 28.27 30.77
C LEU A 372 5.48 27.30 31.84
N ASP A 373 6.19 27.08 32.95
CA ASP A 373 5.77 26.12 33.96
C ASP A 373 4.44 26.52 34.63
N GLY A 374 3.56 25.52 34.79
CA GLY A 374 2.24 25.71 35.39
C GLY A 374 1.22 26.45 34.52
N MET A 375 1.56 26.85 33.28
CA MET A 375 0.65 27.53 32.37
C MET A 375 -0.25 26.56 31.60
N SER A 376 -1.46 27.02 31.27
CA SER A 376 -2.32 26.32 30.30
C SER A 376 -1.67 26.35 28.90
N MET A 377 -2.08 25.45 28.00
CA MET A 377 -1.62 25.44 26.60
C MET A 377 -1.80 26.81 25.93
N ARG A 378 -2.94 27.46 26.17
CA ARG A 378 -3.26 28.77 25.59
C ARG A 378 -2.37 29.87 26.16
N ASP A 379 -2.25 29.94 27.47
CA ASP A 379 -1.47 31.00 28.13
C ASP A 379 0.03 30.84 27.84
N GLY A 380 0.53 29.60 27.85
CA GLY A 380 1.91 29.30 27.47
C GLY A 380 2.20 29.65 26.01
N SER A 381 1.26 29.38 25.09
CA SER A 381 1.42 29.77 23.67
C SER A 381 1.49 31.29 23.50
N LEU A 382 0.64 32.04 24.22
CA LEU A 382 0.67 33.51 24.21
C LEU A 382 1.95 34.07 24.83
N ALA A 383 2.44 33.48 25.92
CA ALA A 383 3.68 33.86 26.57
C ALA A 383 4.88 33.65 25.63
N LEU A 384 4.95 32.48 24.97
CA LEU A 384 6.00 32.17 24.00
C LEU A 384 5.95 33.09 22.78
N LEU A 385 4.76 33.38 22.25
CA LEU A 385 4.58 34.34 21.14
C LEU A 385 5.05 35.75 21.51
N LYS A 386 4.81 36.19 22.74
CA LYS A 386 5.30 37.48 23.22
C LYS A 386 6.82 37.48 23.35
N GLU A 387 7.40 36.42 23.92
CA GLU A 387 8.85 36.28 24.08
C GLU A 387 9.56 36.24 22.72
N SER A 388 9.01 35.51 21.74
CA SER A 388 9.58 35.36 20.40
C SER A 388 9.67 36.65 19.59
N ARG A 389 8.88 37.66 19.98
CA ARG A 389 8.92 39.02 19.42
C ARG A 389 9.96 39.93 20.07
N SER A 390 10.58 39.51 21.18
CA SER A 390 11.60 40.32 21.86
C SER A 390 12.93 40.30 21.11
N GLY A 391 13.58 41.45 21.01
CA GLY A 391 14.88 41.56 20.32
C GLY A 391 15.99 40.74 21.00
N ALA A 392 15.94 40.59 22.32
CA ALA A 392 16.88 39.77 23.08
C ALA A 392 16.76 38.28 22.72
N PHE A 393 15.53 37.76 22.71
CA PHE A 393 15.26 36.37 22.32
C PHE A 393 15.69 36.11 20.88
N ARG A 394 15.23 36.93 19.93
CA ARG A 394 15.59 36.75 18.51
C ARG A 394 17.10 36.75 18.29
N LYS A 395 17.82 37.66 18.94
CA LYS A 395 19.29 37.72 18.86
C LYS A 395 19.95 36.47 19.44
N ALA A 396 19.44 35.95 20.57
CA ALA A 396 19.94 34.73 21.18
C ALA A 396 19.67 33.50 20.31
N THR A 397 18.44 33.33 19.82
CA THR A 397 18.04 32.22 18.93
C THR A 397 18.85 32.21 17.64
N ARG A 398 19.02 33.36 16.96
CA ARG A 398 19.87 33.42 15.75
C ARG A 398 21.33 33.05 16.03
N ARG A 399 21.87 33.48 17.18
CA ARG A 399 23.25 33.12 17.57
C ARG A 399 23.38 31.62 17.80
N ALA A 400 22.43 31.03 18.54
CA ALA A 400 22.40 29.59 18.80
C ALA A 400 22.22 28.79 17.50
N SER A 401 21.28 29.21 16.65
CA SER A 401 20.99 28.58 15.36
C SER A 401 22.19 28.65 14.40
N ARG A 402 22.89 29.79 14.35
CA ARG A 402 24.12 29.93 13.55
C ARG A 402 25.19 28.94 13.97
N ALA A 403 25.44 28.82 15.28
CA ALA A 403 26.40 27.87 15.83
C ALA A 403 25.97 26.41 15.59
N PHE A 404 24.67 26.13 15.67
CA PHE A 404 24.11 24.82 15.34
C PHE A 404 24.34 24.46 13.87
N ALA A 405 24.06 25.41 12.97
CA ALA A 405 24.29 25.25 11.54
C ALA A 405 25.78 25.07 11.19
N ASP A 406 26.70 25.68 11.94
CA ASP A 406 28.14 25.44 11.77
C ASP A 406 28.50 23.96 12.02
N ARG A 407 27.98 23.37 13.12
CA ARG A 407 28.21 21.96 13.45
C ARG A 407 27.48 21.01 12.50
N LEU A 408 26.27 21.34 12.07
CA LEU A 408 25.55 20.59 11.03
C LEU A 408 26.32 20.59 9.70
N CYS A 409 26.90 21.72 9.30
CA CYS A 409 27.74 21.77 8.10
C CYS A 409 29.05 21.00 8.27
N ALA A 410 29.63 20.97 9.48
CA ALA A 410 30.79 20.13 9.80
C ALA A 410 30.44 18.63 9.62
N HIS A 411 29.27 18.19 10.07
CA HIS A 411 28.77 16.83 9.83
C HIS A 411 28.68 16.49 8.34
N VAL A 412 28.08 17.37 7.53
CA VAL A 412 27.99 17.16 6.07
C VAL A 412 29.38 17.08 5.42
N ARG A 413 30.33 17.93 5.85
CA ARG A 413 31.73 17.86 5.39
C ARG A 413 32.42 16.57 5.81
N GLN A 414 32.20 16.11 7.04
CA GLN A 414 32.75 14.83 7.51
C GLN A 414 32.23 13.64 6.68
N LEU A 415 30.96 13.70 6.24
CA LEU A 415 30.36 12.63 5.44
C LEU A 415 30.89 12.58 4.01
N CYS A 416 31.00 13.71 3.33
CA CYS A 416 31.24 13.74 1.88
C CYS A 416 32.15 14.87 1.36
N ASP A 417 32.50 15.83 2.21
CA ASP A 417 33.34 17.01 1.90
C ASP A 417 33.04 17.67 0.54
N PRO A 418 31.82 18.21 0.36
CA PRO A 418 31.38 18.71 -0.94
C PRO A 418 32.14 19.97 -1.33
N GLN A 419 32.51 20.07 -2.61
CA GLN A 419 33.13 21.26 -3.17
C GLN A 419 32.06 22.26 -3.65
N PRO A 420 32.35 23.57 -3.70
CA PRO A 420 31.43 24.53 -4.29
C PRO A 420 31.04 24.14 -5.73
N GLY A 421 29.74 24.12 -6.01
CA GLY A 421 29.15 23.65 -7.26
C GLY A 421 28.68 22.19 -7.25
N ASP A 422 29.11 21.38 -6.29
CA ASP A 422 28.61 20.01 -6.13
C ASP A 422 27.11 20.00 -5.77
N VAL A 423 26.49 18.85 -5.99
CA VAL A 423 25.07 18.60 -5.68
C VAL A 423 24.96 17.70 -4.46
N LEU A 424 24.18 18.11 -3.46
CA LEU A 424 23.77 17.29 -2.34
C LEU A 424 22.38 16.72 -2.63
N MET A 425 22.32 15.44 -2.99
CA MET A 425 21.06 14.74 -3.23
C MET A 425 20.56 14.15 -1.92
N LEU A 426 19.54 14.77 -1.32
CA LEU A 426 18.89 14.27 -0.11
C LEU A 426 17.93 13.15 -0.47
N VAL A 427 18.12 11.97 0.12
CA VAL A 427 17.34 10.77 -0.16
C VAL A 427 16.57 10.35 1.08
N ASP A 428 15.25 10.26 0.97
CA ASP A 428 14.37 9.90 2.08
C ASP A 428 13.13 9.14 1.61
N LEU A 429 12.40 8.47 2.51
CA LEU A 429 11.06 7.96 2.21
C LEU A 429 10.03 9.10 2.15
N GLY A 430 10.38 10.22 2.81
CA GLY A 430 9.48 11.22 3.36
C GLY A 430 8.59 11.99 2.40
N TYR A 431 7.44 12.36 2.95
CA TYR A 431 6.20 12.61 2.23
C TYR A 431 5.93 14.09 1.89
N ASN A 432 6.74 15.03 2.39
CA ASN A 432 6.57 16.48 2.16
C ASN A 432 7.91 17.22 1.93
N GLY A 433 9.05 16.56 2.18
CA GLY A 433 10.36 17.20 2.13
C GLY A 433 10.60 18.27 3.20
N SER A 434 9.95 18.17 4.37
CA SER A 434 10.03 19.20 5.42
C SER A 434 11.45 19.44 5.96
N VAL A 435 12.33 18.43 5.96
CA VAL A 435 13.74 18.62 6.31
C VAL A 435 14.41 19.54 5.30
N GLN A 436 14.28 19.24 3.99
CA GLN A 436 14.85 20.07 2.93
C GLN A 436 14.33 21.51 3.00
N ASN A 437 13.02 21.73 3.21
CA ASN A 437 12.44 23.07 3.37
C ASN A 437 13.20 23.95 4.37
N ARG A 438 13.81 23.35 5.40
CA ARG A 438 14.53 24.06 6.46
C ARG A 438 16.02 24.21 6.18
N ILE A 439 16.66 23.19 5.60
CA ILE A 439 18.13 23.15 5.43
C ILE A 439 18.64 23.54 4.05
N ASP A 440 17.79 23.59 3.02
CA ASP A 440 18.21 23.85 1.63
C ASP A 440 19.08 25.11 1.50
N GLY A 441 18.50 26.27 1.88
CA GLY A 441 19.23 27.54 1.87
C GLY A 441 20.44 27.56 2.81
N VAL A 442 20.38 26.86 3.96
CA VAL A 442 21.51 26.79 4.91
C VAL A 442 22.70 26.08 4.27
N LEU A 443 22.48 24.93 3.62
CA LEU A 443 23.52 24.16 2.96
C LEU A 443 24.01 24.88 1.70
N ALA A 444 23.11 25.41 0.88
CA ALA A 444 23.45 26.13 -0.35
C ALA A 444 24.35 27.34 -0.05
N ASP A 445 23.99 28.18 0.92
CA ASP A 445 24.75 29.39 1.24
C ASP A 445 26.10 29.08 1.89
N ARG A 446 26.16 28.08 2.78
CA ARG A 446 27.36 27.80 3.60
C ARG A 446 28.36 26.88 2.93
N LEU A 447 27.91 26.00 2.04
CA LEU A 447 28.76 25.04 1.33
C LEU A 447 28.93 25.39 -0.15
N GLY A 448 28.12 26.32 -0.69
CA GLY A 448 28.16 26.70 -2.10
C GLY A 448 27.68 25.60 -3.02
N VAL A 449 26.72 24.79 -2.58
CA VAL A 449 26.22 23.58 -3.25
C VAL A 449 24.80 23.78 -3.78
N HIS A 450 24.38 22.93 -4.71
CA HIS A 450 22.97 22.74 -5.04
C HIS A 450 22.38 21.64 -4.16
N VAL A 451 21.12 21.79 -3.71
CA VAL A 451 20.44 20.77 -2.91
C VAL A 451 19.26 20.24 -3.73
N ALA A 452 19.19 18.92 -3.87
CA ALA A 452 18.14 18.23 -4.61
C ALA A 452 17.50 17.14 -3.74
N GLY A 453 16.18 17.22 -3.51
CA GLY A 453 15.43 16.22 -2.76
C GLY A 453 14.89 15.13 -3.66
N ARG A 454 15.15 13.87 -3.34
CA ARG A 454 14.63 12.70 -4.04
C ARG A 454 13.96 11.79 -3.03
N TYR A 455 12.66 11.59 -3.20
CA TYR A 455 11.79 10.93 -2.21
C TYR A 455 11.13 9.69 -2.78
N LEU A 456 10.85 8.68 -1.95
CA LEU A 456 10.04 7.54 -2.38
C LEU A 456 8.63 8.01 -2.77
N LEU A 457 8.02 8.81 -1.89
CA LEU A 457 6.71 9.40 -2.11
C LEU A 457 6.76 10.87 -1.73
N LEU A 458 6.37 11.76 -2.63
CA LEU A 458 6.38 13.19 -2.39
C LEU A 458 4.98 13.77 -2.59
N ARG A 459 4.35 14.13 -1.47
CA ARG A 459 3.11 14.91 -1.38
C ARG A 459 3.44 16.28 -0.79
N GLU A 460 3.87 17.20 -1.64
CA GLU A 460 4.13 18.56 -1.22
C GLU A 460 2.82 19.28 -0.86
N ARG A 461 2.70 19.68 0.40
CA ARG A 461 1.60 20.50 0.91
C ARG A 461 1.79 21.98 0.63
N ASP A 462 3.05 22.39 0.55
CA ASP A 462 3.47 23.76 0.25
C ASP A 462 4.21 23.78 -1.09
N CYS A 463 4.34 24.95 -1.71
CA CYS A 463 5.10 25.12 -2.95
C CYS A 463 6.39 25.93 -2.68
N PRO A 464 7.40 25.36 -2.03
CA PRO A 464 8.59 26.11 -1.61
C PRO A 464 9.50 26.50 -2.80
N GLY A 465 9.26 25.95 -3.99
CA GLY A 465 10.06 26.23 -5.19
C GLY A 465 11.45 25.59 -5.19
N LEU A 466 11.68 24.61 -4.32
CA LEU A 466 12.94 23.86 -4.21
C LEU A 466 13.00 22.72 -5.24
N ASP A 467 14.20 22.25 -5.56
CA ASP A 467 14.40 21.06 -6.38
C ASP A 467 14.02 19.82 -5.58
N LYS A 468 12.77 19.36 -5.79
CA LYS A 468 12.22 18.16 -5.18
C LYS A 468 11.49 17.34 -6.21
N LEU A 469 11.75 16.04 -6.18
CA LEU A 469 11.02 15.06 -6.97
C LEU A 469 10.76 13.81 -6.12
N GLY A 470 9.68 13.11 -6.41
CA GLY A 470 9.42 11.78 -5.86
C GLY A 470 9.39 10.72 -6.96
N LEU A 471 9.74 9.47 -6.62
CA LEU A 471 9.39 8.32 -7.48
C LEU A 471 7.88 8.34 -7.71
N ILE A 472 7.11 8.60 -6.66
CA ILE A 472 5.66 8.79 -6.70
C ILE A 472 5.35 10.21 -6.22
N ASP A 473 4.77 11.04 -7.09
CA ASP A 473 4.51 12.47 -6.79
C ASP A 473 3.40 13.04 -7.69
N ALA A 474 3.20 14.36 -7.62
CA ALA A 474 2.15 15.09 -8.34
C ALA A 474 2.25 15.03 -9.87
N ARG A 475 3.38 14.58 -10.44
CA ARG A 475 3.52 14.33 -11.89
C ARG A 475 2.78 13.07 -12.32
N HIS A 476 2.54 12.17 -11.37
CA HIS A 476 2.03 10.83 -11.61
C HIS A 476 0.60 10.64 -11.06
N TYR A 477 0.29 11.27 -9.94
CA TYR A 477 -0.96 11.10 -9.21
C TYR A 477 -1.52 12.44 -8.74
N ASP A 478 -2.85 12.52 -8.63
CA ASP A 478 -3.53 13.64 -8.00
C ASP A 478 -3.25 13.73 -6.49
N ALA A 479 -3.56 14.88 -5.89
CA ALA A 479 -3.25 15.16 -4.49
C ALA A 479 -4.00 14.20 -3.55
N GLU A 480 -5.25 13.86 -3.86
CA GLU A 480 -6.09 12.95 -3.07
C GLU A 480 -5.51 11.52 -3.04
N MET A 481 -4.95 11.04 -4.15
CA MET A 481 -4.26 9.76 -4.20
C MET A 481 -2.97 9.79 -3.37
N LEU A 482 -2.18 10.86 -3.48
CA LEU A 482 -0.96 11.02 -2.68
C LEU A 482 -1.30 11.10 -1.18
N ASP A 483 -2.40 11.76 -0.82
CA ASP A 483 -2.95 11.78 0.54
C ASP A 483 -3.33 10.37 1.03
N ALA A 484 -3.99 9.58 0.19
CA ALA A 484 -4.36 8.20 0.52
C ALA A 484 -3.12 7.32 0.74
N MET A 485 -2.10 7.43 -0.12
CA MET A 485 -0.83 6.72 0.08
C MET A 485 -0.12 7.17 1.37
N CYS A 486 -0.19 8.47 1.69
CA CYS A 486 0.41 9.02 2.90
C CYS A 486 -0.32 8.62 4.20
N ALA A 487 -1.55 8.11 4.13
CA ALA A 487 -2.38 7.86 5.31
C ALA A 487 -1.86 6.72 6.21
N ASN A 488 -1.05 5.79 5.68
CA ASN A 488 -0.58 4.60 6.39
C ASN A 488 0.96 4.46 6.34
N VAL A 489 1.68 5.58 6.23
CA VAL A 489 3.13 5.61 6.04
C VAL A 489 3.94 5.08 7.21
N ALA A 490 3.35 5.10 8.40
CA ALA A 490 3.94 4.52 9.60
C ALA A 490 4.34 3.05 9.38
N LEU A 491 3.60 2.30 8.55
CA LEU A 491 4.00 0.94 8.16
C LEU A 491 5.39 0.92 7.50
N LEU A 492 5.64 1.79 6.52
CA LEU A 492 6.93 1.85 5.83
C LEU A 492 8.04 2.34 6.76
N GLU A 493 7.78 3.39 7.54
CA GLU A 493 8.74 3.95 8.50
C GLU A 493 9.19 2.86 9.50
N GLN A 494 8.25 2.12 10.10
CA GLN A 494 8.59 1.06 11.06
C GLN A 494 9.43 -0.07 10.45
N LEU A 495 9.22 -0.39 9.18
CA LEU A 495 9.94 -1.48 8.50
C LEU A 495 11.30 -1.04 7.94
N CYS A 496 11.46 0.22 7.53
CA CYS A 496 12.70 0.73 6.93
C CYS A 496 13.67 1.34 7.95
N THR A 497 13.21 1.66 9.15
CA THR A 497 14.01 2.38 10.15
C THR A 497 15.18 1.58 10.72
N LYS A 498 16.05 2.25 11.49
CA LYS A 498 17.17 1.66 12.22
C LYS A 498 16.96 1.82 13.72
N ALA A 499 17.35 0.82 14.51
CA ALA A 499 17.32 0.91 15.98
C ALA A 499 18.41 1.86 16.52
N GLN A 500 18.18 3.16 16.35
CA GLN A 500 19.04 4.21 16.87
C GLN A 500 18.20 5.42 17.30
N GLY A 501 18.70 6.17 18.30
CA GLY A 501 18.09 7.43 18.71
C GLY A 501 18.18 8.47 17.60
N SER A 502 17.24 9.42 17.58
CA SER A 502 17.32 10.54 16.64
C SER A 502 18.49 11.44 16.97
N VAL A 503 19.15 11.98 15.94
CA VAL A 503 20.11 13.06 16.14
C VAL A 503 19.41 14.30 16.69
N VAL A 504 19.99 14.85 17.75
CA VAL A 504 19.49 16.04 18.46
C VAL A 504 20.49 17.19 18.42
N ASP A 505 21.78 16.90 18.26
CA ASP A 505 22.83 17.91 18.09
C ASP A 505 24.07 17.25 17.43
N TYR A 506 25.15 18.00 17.31
CA TYR A 506 26.45 17.57 16.81
C TYR A 506 27.55 18.15 17.70
N ASP A 507 28.69 17.46 17.79
CA ASP A 507 29.93 18.01 18.34
C ASP A 507 30.55 19.04 17.37
N GLU A 508 31.57 19.78 17.81
CA GLU A 508 32.23 20.82 16.99
C GLU A 508 32.83 20.28 15.69
N ASP A 509 33.25 19.01 15.68
CA ASP A 509 33.79 18.34 14.49
C ASP A 509 32.73 17.77 13.55
N GLY A 510 31.44 17.87 13.93
CA GLY A 510 30.31 17.32 13.17
C GLY A 510 29.83 15.95 13.65
N THR A 511 30.45 15.34 14.66
CA THR A 511 30.01 14.02 15.16
C THR A 511 28.58 14.09 15.73
N PRO A 512 27.64 13.23 15.28
CA PRO A 512 26.24 13.33 15.69
C PRO A 512 25.98 12.88 17.14
N ILE A 513 25.23 13.70 17.87
CA ILE A 513 24.74 13.42 19.23
C ILE A 513 23.29 12.94 19.14
N ARG A 514 23.01 11.77 19.71
CA ARG A 514 21.70 11.10 19.61
C ARG A 514 20.93 11.14 20.93
N GLY A 515 19.61 11.19 20.84
CA GLY A 515 18.71 10.95 21.96
C GLY A 515 18.67 9.48 22.40
N ALA A 516 17.88 9.17 23.43
CA ALA A 516 17.69 7.81 23.91
C ALA A 516 17.06 6.89 22.84
N ILE A 517 17.35 5.59 22.93
CA ILE A 517 16.73 4.55 22.11
C ILE A 517 15.51 4.02 22.87
N ASP A 518 14.31 4.26 22.35
CA ASP A 518 13.05 3.79 22.97
C ASP A 518 12.42 2.59 22.25
N ILE A 519 13.16 1.95 21.33
CA ILE A 519 12.66 0.81 20.56
C ILE A 519 12.97 -0.50 21.28
N LYS A 520 11.93 -1.30 21.56
CA LYS A 520 12.06 -2.64 22.16
C LYS A 520 12.89 -3.58 21.27
N GLN A 521 13.73 -4.42 21.90
CA GLN A 521 14.62 -5.36 21.20
C GLN A 521 13.87 -6.29 20.22
N GLN A 522 12.72 -6.84 20.63
CA GLN A 522 11.91 -7.74 19.79
C GLN A 522 11.42 -7.08 18.48
N GLN A 523 11.01 -5.82 18.52
CA GLN A 523 10.60 -5.06 17.32
C GLN A 523 11.77 -4.88 16.35
N SER A 524 12.98 -4.73 16.88
CA SER A 524 14.20 -4.63 16.07
C SER A 524 14.54 -5.92 15.36
N GLU A 525 14.45 -7.07 16.05
CA GLU A 525 14.71 -8.37 15.45
C GLU A 525 13.74 -8.71 14.31
N VAL A 526 12.44 -8.43 14.49
CA VAL A 526 11.43 -8.62 13.42
C VAL A 526 11.76 -7.72 12.23
N ARG A 527 12.05 -6.44 12.47
CA ARG A 527 12.42 -5.48 11.43
C ARG A 527 13.64 -5.94 10.64
N GLU A 528 14.70 -6.40 11.30
CA GLU A 528 15.91 -6.89 10.64
C GLU A 528 15.64 -8.08 9.72
N ARG A 529 14.75 -9.00 10.12
CA ARG A 529 14.33 -10.11 9.25
C ARG A 529 13.52 -9.63 8.04
N VAL A 530 12.62 -8.65 8.22
CA VAL A 530 11.95 -7.99 7.10
C VAL A 530 12.98 -7.35 6.16
N GLN A 531 13.94 -6.59 6.70
CA GLN A 531 14.99 -5.95 5.90
C GLN A 531 15.86 -6.97 5.15
N ALA A 532 16.19 -8.11 5.78
CA ALA A 532 16.91 -9.19 5.13
C ALA A 532 16.15 -9.77 3.92
N GLY A 533 14.84 -9.96 4.05
CA GLY A 533 13.99 -10.37 2.92
C GLY A 533 13.94 -9.35 1.79
N CYS A 534 13.88 -8.05 2.12
CA CYS A 534 13.95 -6.97 1.13
C CYS A 534 15.28 -6.96 0.37
N LEU A 535 16.39 -7.20 1.06
CA LEU A 535 17.72 -7.31 0.46
C LEU A 535 17.85 -8.56 -0.41
N ALA A 536 17.30 -9.71 0.00
CA ALA A 536 17.28 -10.93 -0.80
C ALA A 536 16.52 -10.74 -2.12
N PHE A 537 15.41 -9.97 -2.12
CA PHE A 537 14.70 -9.63 -3.34
C PHE A 537 15.58 -8.91 -4.37
N GLN A 538 16.52 -8.07 -3.93
CA GLN A 538 17.40 -7.33 -4.85
C GLN A 538 18.26 -8.29 -5.68
N ASP A 539 18.77 -9.37 -5.07
CA ASP A 539 19.57 -10.38 -5.77
C ASP A 539 18.72 -11.13 -6.81
N TRP A 540 17.48 -11.44 -6.48
CA TRP A 540 16.58 -12.17 -7.40
C TRP A 540 16.18 -11.30 -8.57
N ALA A 541 15.89 -10.02 -8.33
CA ALA A 541 15.42 -9.10 -9.36
C ALA A 541 16.46 -8.86 -10.47
N GLU A 542 17.75 -8.91 -10.14
CA GLU A 542 18.84 -8.78 -11.12
C GLU A 542 18.97 -10.03 -12.02
N GLY A 543 18.65 -11.20 -11.50
CA GLY A 543 18.82 -12.48 -12.20
C GLY A 543 17.55 -13.14 -12.73
N ALA A 544 16.35 -12.61 -12.47
CA ALA A 544 15.10 -13.31 -12.78
C ALA A 544 14.58 -13.10 -14.20
N MET A 545 14.97 -12.01 -14.88
CA MET A 545 14.41 -11.62 -16.18
C MET A 545 15.48 -11.28 -17.22
N ILE A 546 15.23 -11.71 -18.45
CA ILE A 546 15.98 -11.28 -19.64
C ILE A 546 15.00 -10.52 -20.54
N ARG A 547 15.25 -9.22 -20.73
CA ARG A 547 14.39 -8.34 -21.52
C ARG A 547 15.20 -7.48 -22.48
N GLN A 548 14.71 -7.34 -23.71
CA GLN A 548 15.18 -6.37 -24.69
C GLN A 548 14.39 -5.07 -24.58
N GLY A 549 15.07 -3.94 -24.74
CA GLY A 549 14.48 -2.61 -24.56
C GLY A 549 14.33 -2.21 -23.09
N ARG A 550 14.72 -0.97 -22.76
CA ARG A 550 14.59 -0.39 -21.42
C ARG A 550 13.63 0.79 -21.36
N ASP A 551 13.06 1.16 -22.51
CA ASP A 551 12.17 2.31 -22.60
C ASP A 551 10.98 2.08 -21.66
N GLU A 552 10.65 3.11 -20.87
CA GLU A 552 9.51 3.12 -19.93
C GLU A 552 9.59 2.14 -18.75
N MET A 553 10.75 1.50 -18.52
CA MET A 553 10.97 0.59 -17.39
C MET A 553 10.71 1.28 -16.03
N GLU A 554 11.13 2.54 -15.90
CA GLU A 554 10.86 3.35 -14.71
C GLU A 554 9.35 3.49 -14.46
N ALA A 555 8.56 3.83 -15.48
CA ALA A 555 7.12 4.01 -15.36
C ALA A 555 6.42 2.71 -14.97
N LEU A 556 6.89 1.60 -15.54
CA LEU A 556 6.37 0.27 -15.27
C LEU A 556 6.65 -0.18 -13.83
N TRP A 557 7.88 -0.02 -13.35
CA TRP A 557 8.25 -0.33 -11.96
C TRP A 557 7.63 0.63 -10.96
N ARG A 558 7.48 1.92 -11.28
CA ARG A 558 6.76 2.89 -10.46
C ARG A 558 5.30 2.47 -10.27
N LYS A 559 4.58 2.16 -11.36
CA LYS A 559 3.18 1.74 -11.30
C LYS A 559 3.03 0.44 -10.51
N GLY A 560 3.91 -0.55 -10.75
CA GLY A 560 3.94 -1.80 -9.99
C GLY A 560 4.23 -1.59 -8.50
N ALA A 561 5.22 -0.75 -8.16
CA ALA A 561 5.54 -0.39 -6.77
C ALA A 561 4.38 0.31 -6.07
N ALA A 562 3.69 1.25 -6.74
CA ALA A 562 2.50 1.89 -6.20
C ALA A 562 1.37 0.89 -5.94
N SER A 563 1.15 -0.09 -6.82
CA SER A 563 0.15 -1.17 -6.62
C SER A 563 0.50 -2.07 -5.44
N VAL A 564 1.76 -2.48 -5.29
CA VAL A 564 2.26 -3.27 -4.14
C VAL A 564 2.10 -2.50 -2.83
N LEU A 565 2.48 -1.22 -2.84
CA LEU A 565 2.40 -0.35 -1.68
C LEU A 565 0.95 -0.17 -1.22
N MET A 566 0.06 0.23 -2.14
CA MET A 566 -1.34 0.47 -1.83
C MET A 566 -2.08 -0.81 -1.44
N ARG A 567 -1.74 -1.96 -2.04
CA ARG A 567 -2.29 -3.25 -1.63
C ARG A 567 -1.89 -3.58 -0.20
N SER A 568 -0.65 -3.32 0.19
CA SER A 568 -0.25 -3.47 1.60
C SER A 568 -1.04 -2.52 2.47
N MET A 569 -1.06 -1.24 2.13
CA MET A 569 -1.70 -0.20 2.94
C MET A 569 -3.21 -0.36 3.10
N TYR A 570 -3.93 -0.94 2.15
CA TYR A 570 -5.40 -0.99 2.19
C TYR A 570 -6.01 -2.39 2.13
N LEU A 571 -5.28 -3.39 1.62
CA LEU A 571 -5.73 -4.78 1.51
C LEU A 571 -4.66 -5.74 2.06
N PRO A 572 -4.16 -5.54 3.30
CA PRO A 572 -3.16 -6.43 3.88
C PRO A 572 -3.70 -7.85 4.04
N LEU A 573 -2.82 -8.84 3.87
CA LEU A 573 -3.12 -10.24 4.10
C LEU A 573 -2.99 -10.59 5.59
N PRO A 574 -3.74 -11.59 6.10
CA PRO A 574 -3.67 -11.99 7.51
C PRO A 574 -2.24 -12.31 7.99
N GLU A 575 -1.45 -13.04 7.20
CA GLU A 575 -0.07 -13.40 7.50
C GLU A 575 0.89 -12.19 7.53
N GLU A 576 0.60 -11.14 6.76
CA GLU A 576 1.35 -9.89 6.81
C GLU A 576 1.04 -9.13 8.11
N LEU A 577 -0.23 -9.12 8.53
CA LEU A 577 -0.67 -8.49 9.78
C LEU A 577 -0.13 -9.18 11.02
N GLU A 578 0.06 -10.50 10.99
CA GLU A 578 0.72 -11.24 12.06
C GLU A 578 2.15 -10.72 12.31
N VAL A 579 2.92 -10.48 11.26
CA VAL A 579 4.27 -9.89 11.36
C VAL A 579 4.19 -8.44 11.88
N VAL A 580 3.30 -7.63 11.31
CA VAL A 580 3.17 -6.19 11.65
C VAL A 580 2.65 -5.99 13.08
N SER A 581 1.92 -6.95 13.64
CA SER A 581 1.42 -6.89 15.02
C SER A 581 2.54 -6.83 16.09
N ALA A 582 3.77 -7.21 15.73
CA ALA A 582 4.94 -7.12 16.61
C ALA A 582 5.46 -5.69 16.80
N PHE A 583 4.99 -4.72 16.00
CA PHE A 583 5.47 -3.35 16.02
C PHE A 583 4.57 -2.46 16.88
N GLN A 584 5.21 -1.60 17.68
CA GLN A 584 4.58 -0.53 18.43
C GLN A 584 5.10 0.82 17.91
N HIS A 585 4.30 1.85 18.07
CA HIS A 585 4.67 3.22 17.74
C HIS A 585 4.67 4.09 18.98
N ASP A 586 5.63 5.00 19.01
CA ASP A 586 5.79 5.96 20.08
C ASP A 586 5.05 7.25 19.73
N VAL A 587 4.01 7.59 20.51
CA VAL A 587 3.27 8.85 20.35
C VAL A 587 4.06 9.93 21.08
N ASN A 588 5.18 10.35 20.49
CA ASN A 588 6.02 11.40 21.02
C ASN A 588 5.37 12.78 20.85
N LEU A 589 4.41 13.06 21.73
CA LEU A 589 3.93 14.41 22.04
C LEU A 589 4.48 14.87 23.40
N GLY A 590 5.57 14.27 23.91
CA GLY A 590 6.12 14.56 25.24
C GLY A 590 5.53 13.70 26.38
N THR A 591 5.27 12.42 26.10
CA THR A 591 4.88 11.37 27.06
C THR A 591 5.48 10.03 26.62
N GLU A 592 5.93 9.18 27.55
CA GLU A 592 6.48 7.82 27.29
C GLU A 592 5.39 6.78 26.87
N ARG A 593 4.46 7.14 25.99
CA ARG A 593 3.30 6.29 25.66
C ARG A 593 3.45 5.63 24.29
N THR A 594 3.76 4.33 24.31
CA THR A 594 3.70 3.48 23.10
C THR A 594 2.29 2.93 22.86
N VAL A 595 1.84 2.91 21.61
CA VAL A 595 0.58 2.28 21.17
C VAL A 595 0.86 1.24 20.08
N PRO A 596 0.10 0.14 19.99
CA PRO A 596 0.23 -0.80 18.87
C PRO A 596 -0.08 -0.08 17.55
N LEU A 597 0.49 -0.56 16.43
CA LEU A 597 0.20 0.01 15.11
C LEU A 597 -1.29 -0.05 14.74
N PHE A 598 -2.00 -1.07 15.24
CA PHE A 598 -3.42 -1.26 15.01
C PHE A 598 -4.06 -2.02 16.19
N ASP A 599 -5.30 -1.69 16.55
CA ASP A 599 -6.15 -2.45 17.47
C ASP A 599 -7.52 -2.79 16.85
N ARG A 600 -7.73 -4.08 16.56
CA ARG A 600 -8.97 -4.56 15.92
C ARG A 600 -10.19 -4.41 16.81
N LYS A 601 -10.04 -4.48 18.14
CA LYS A 601 -11.16 -4.38 19.08
C LYS A 601 -11.73 -2.96 19.04
N VAL A 602 -10.83 -1.97 19.05
CA VAL A 602 -11.22 -0.56 19.01
C VAL A 602 -11.95 -0.22 17.72
N ALA A 603 -11.45 -0.67 16.56
CA ALA A 603 -12.15 -0.42 15.31
C ALA A 603 -13.51 -1.13 15.22
N ARG A 604 -13.62 -2.35 15.74
CA ARG A 604 -14.92 -3.04 15.82
C ARG A 604 -15.93 -2.27 16.67
N GLU A 605 -15.51 -1.82 17.85
CA GLU A 605 -16.36 -1.04 18.76
C GLU A 605 -16.74 0.30 18.12
N GLY A 606 -15.77 1.01 17.53
CA GLY A 606 -15.98 2.27 16.85
C GLY A 606 -16.92 2.16 15.64
N LEU A 607 -16.78 1.12 14.81
CA LEU A 607 -17.70 0.84 13.70
C LEU A 607 -19.11 0.52 14.21
N ARG A 608 -19.25 -0.27 15.27
CA ARG A 608 -20.56 -0.57 15.88
C ARG A 608 -21.24 0.69 16.42
N GLN A 609 -20.48 1.64 16.94
CA GLN A 609 -21.02 2.89 17.50
C GLN A 609 -21.27 3.99 16.46
N ARG A 610 -20.52 4.02 15.35
CA ARG A 610 -20.49 5.18 14.43
C ARG A 610 -20.60 4.82 12.96
N GLY A 611 -20.70 3.54 12.62
CA GLY A 611 -20.63 3.05 11.24
C GLY A 611 -19.31 3.46 10.57
N LEU A 612 -19.32 3.60 9.25
CA LEU A 612 -18.14 3.97 8.47
C LEU A 612 -17.57 5.36 8.84
N PHE A 613 -18.35 6.24 9.48
CA PHE A 613 -17.87 7.55 9.91
C PHE A 613 -16.86 7.48 11.07
N TYR A 614 -16.74 6.32 11.74
CA TYR A 614 -15.60 5.99 12.60
C TYR A 614 -14.25 6.37 11.93
N MET A 615 -14.16 6.19 10.62
CA MET A 615 -12.94 6.29 9.84
C MET A 615 -12.48 7.73 9.56
N ASN A 616 -13.35 8.73 9.77
CA ASN A 616 -13.06 10.15 9.49
C ASN A 616 -12.34 10.86 10.66
N GLY A 617 -12.46 10.34 11.88
CA GLY A 617 -11.86 10.92 13.08
C GLY A 617 -10.79 10.04 13.73
N ALA A 618 -10.34 8.98 13.05
CA ALA A 618 -9.35 8.03 13.56
C ALA A 618 -7.94 8.45 13.11
N GLU A 619 -7.12 8.99 14.02
CA GLU A 619 -5.68 9.20 13.84
C GLU A 619 -4.97 7.88 14.17
N ARG A 620 -5.34 6.83 13.42
CA ARG A 620 -4.78 5.50 13.58
C ARG A 620 -3.70 5.32 12.52
N MET A 621 -2.56 4.82 12.96
CA MET A 621 -1.37 4.71 12.11
C MET A 621 -1.53 3.68 10.99
N TYR A 622 -2.42 2.70 11.20
CA TYR A 622 -2.72 1.68 10.21
C TYR A 622 -4.18 1.21 10.26
N LEU A 623 -5.11 2.15 10.03
CA LEU A 623 -6.55 1.91 10.11
C LEU A 623 -7.05 0.70 9.28
N PRO A 624 -6.58 0.46 8.03
CA PRO A 624 -6.95 -0.73 7.25
C PRO A 624 -6.63 -2.07 7.93
N ALA A 625 -5.57 -2.14 8.74
CA ALA A 625 -5.24 -3.33 9.53
C ALA A 625 -6.18 -3.52 10.72
N GLU A 626 -6.67 -2.43 11.32
CA GLU A 626 -7.65 -2.48 12.42
C GLU A 626 -9.00 -3.06 11.94
N ILE A 627 -9.45 -2.65 10.74
CA ILE A 627 -10.74 -3.06 10.18
C ILE A 627 -10.65 -4.34 9.31
N ASP A 628 -9.49 -5.00 9.23
CA ASP A 628 -9.30 -6.22 8.42
C ASP A 628 -10.33 -7.32 8.78
N GLY A 629 -10.66 -7.43 10.07
CA GLY A 629 -11.65 -8.39 10.59
C GLY A 629 -13.11 -8.06 10.25
N GLU A 630 -13.40 -6.92 9.63
CA GLU A 630 -14.74 -6.38 9.39
C GLU A 630 -15.17 -6.50 7.91
N GLY A 631 -14.45 -7.34 7.15
CA GLY A 631 -14.71 -7.64 5.75
C GLY A 631 -14.05 -6.68 4.77
N MET A 632 -13.82 -7.16 3.54
CA MET A 632 -13.13 -6.39 2.49
C MET A 632 -13.91 -5.12 2.07
N ALA A 633 -15.24 -5.14 2.14
CA ALA A 633 -16.08 -4.00 1.78
C ALA A 633 -15.73 -2.75 2.60
N THR A 634 -15.48 -2.89 3.90
CA THR A 634 -15.12 -1.78 4.80
C THR A 634 -13.78 -1.14 4.39
N ARG A 635 -12.79 -1.95 4.02
CA ARG A 635 -11.48 -1.48 3.52
C ARG A 635 -11.59 -0.80 2.16
N LEU A 636 -12.42 -1.32 1.26
CA LEU A 636 -12.66 -0.70 -0.05
C LEU A 636 -13.43 0.63 0.09
N SER A 637 -14.38 0.72 1.01
CA SER A 637 -15.05 1.98 1.35
C SER A 637 -14.07 3.01 1.90
N LEU A 638 -13.13 2.58 2.76
CA LEU A 638 -12.04 3.44 3.26
C LEU A 638 -11.19 4.00 2.12
N LEU A 639 -10.75 3.11 1.24
CA LEU A 639 -9.93 3.48 0.10
C LEU A 639 -10.70 4.44 -0.81
N ALA A 640 -11.95 4.15 -1.16
CA ALA A 640 -12.76 5.01 -2.02
C ALA A 640 -12.95 6.41 -1.41
N HIS A 641 -13.23 6.49 -0.12
CA HIS A 641 -13.39 7.77 0.58
C HIS A 641 -12.10 8.60 0.54
N ARG A 642 -10.95 7.97 0.84
CA ARG A 642 -9.63 8.63 0.82
C ARG A 642 -9.18 9.00 -0.58
N ARG A 643 -9.27 8.07 -1.53
CA ARG A 643 -8.81 8.22 -2.92
C ARG A 643 -9.52 9.34 -3.67
N PHE A 644 -10.82 9.46 -3.48
CA PHE A 644 -11.66 10.38 -4.26
C PHE A 644 -12.12 11.60 -3.45
N ASN A 645 -11.69 11.71 -2.19
CA ASN A 645 -12.13 12.75 -1.27
C ASN A 645 -13.65 12.98 -1.32
N LEU A 646 -14.40 11.87 -1.24
CA LEU A 646 -15.85 11.88 -1.48
C LEU A 646 -16.52 12.73 -0.39
N PRO A 647 -17.33 13.76 -0.75
CA PRO A 647 -17.93 14.68 0.20
C PRO A 647 -19.17 14.06 0.88
N PHE A 648 -19.09 12.78 1.23
CA PHE A 648 -20.17 12.05 1.90
C PHE A 648 -20.23 12.43 3.38
N THR A 649 -21.46 12.60 3.84
CA THR A 649 -21.81 12.88 5.23
C THR A 649 -22.20 11.60 5.96
N PHE A 650 -22.34 11.65 7.28
CA PHE A 650 -22.88 10.52 8.05
C PHE A 650 -24.25 10.06 7.54
N ALA A 651 -25.11 10.99 7.11
CA ALA A 651 -26.45 10.70 6.62
C ALA A 651 -26.45 9.86 5.33
N ASP A 652 -25.41 9.96 4.49
CA ASP A 652 -25.31 9.19 3.24
C ASP A 652 -24.99 7.71 3.49
N PHE A 653 -24.34 7.41 4.62
CA PHE A 653 -24.05 6.05 5.07
C PHE A 653 -25.12 5.48 6.01
N ALA A 654 -25.96 6.34 6.56
CA ALA A 654 -27.07 5.96 7.42
C ALA A 654 -28.15 5.23 6.60
N GLY A 655 -28.34 3.93 6.88
CA GLY A 655 -29.53 3.19 6.43
C GLY A 655 -30.82 3.69 7.09
N ALA A 656 -31.90 2.92 6.95
CA ALA A 656 -33.20 3.29 7.53
C ALA A 656 -33.13 3.37 9.08
N PRO A 657 -33.41 4.54 9.69
CA PRO A 657 -33.40 4.68 11.14
C PRO A 657 -34.58 3.95 11.79
N ILE A 658 -34.46 3.71 13.08
CA ILE A 658 -35.52 3.15 13.93
C ILE A 658 -36.00 4.23 14.90
N ALA A 659 -37.31 4.42 15.00
CA ALA A 659 -37.91 5.25 16.05
C ALA A 659 -37.91 4.48 17.38
N LEU A 660 -37.01 4.86 18.29
CA LEU A 660 -36.89 4.28 19.64
C LEU A 660 -37.70 5.14 20.63
N PRO A 661 -38.76 4.61 21.26
CA PRO A 661 -39.45 5.30 22.34
C PRO A 661 -38.54 5.43 23.58
N VAL A 662 -38.37 6.66 24.07
CA VAL A 662 -37.54 7.01 25.23
C VAL A 662 -38.34 7.88 26.20
N ILE A 663 -38.29 7.52 27.48
CA ILE A 663 -38.82 8.33 28.58
C ILE A 663 -37.72 9.24 29.10
N PHE A 664 -38.01 10.52 29.28
CA PHE A 664 -37.13 11.50 29.92
C PHE A 664 -37.76 11.91 31.24
N ALA A 665 -37.06 11.71 32.34
CA ALA A 665 -37.54 12.01 33.68
C ALA A 665 -36.57 12.91 34.46
N ASP A 666 -37.13 13.89 35.16
CA ASP A 666 -36.45 14.64 36.21
C ASP A 666 -37.20 14.48 37.54
N ALA A 667 -36.81 15.23 38.58
CA ALA A 667 -37.44 15.15 39.89
C ALA A 667 -38.91 15.59 39.93
N ARG A 668 -39.47 16.18 38.84
CA ARG A 668 -40.78 16.84 38.82
C ARG A 668 -41.69 16.42 37.67
N SER A 669 -41.15 15.80 36.63
CA SER A 669 -41.88 15.50 35.39
C SER A 669 -41.27 14.32 34.64
N ALA A 670 -42.13 13.63 33.88
CA ALA A 670 -41.72 12.61 32.92
C ALA A 670 -42.37 12.92 31.57
N SER A 671 -41.61 12.79 30.48
CA SER A 671 -42.09 12.98 29.11
C SER A 671 -41.65 11.83 28.21
N HIS A 672 -42.49 11.48 27.24
CA HIS A 672 -42.19 10.45 26.25
C HIS A 672 -41.84 11.11 24.93
N ARG A 673 -40.72 10.70 24.31
CA ARG A 673 -40.32 11.15 22.97
C ARG A 673 -39.80 9.98 22.15
N MET A 674 -39.96 10.07 20.83
CA MET A 674 -39.26 9.18 19.92
C MET A 674 -37.86 9.74 19.66
N VAL A 675 -36.86 8.88 19.73
CA VAL A 675 -35.47 9.19 19.36
C VAL A 675 -35.12 8.33 18.16
N GLU A 676 -34.49 8.93 17.14
CA GLU A 676 -33.98 8.17 16.01
C GLU A 676 -32.71 7.40 16.41
N ALA A 677 -32.75 6.08 16.22
CA ALA A 677 -31.59 5.22 16.27
C ALA A 677 -31.11 4.96 14.83
N THR A 678 -29.90 5.40 14.52
CA THR A 678 -29.34 5.28 13.16
C THR A 678 -28.58 3.96 13.03
N PRO A 679 -28.75 3.19 11.93
CA PRO A 679 -27.97 1.98 11.71
C PRO A 679 -26.49 2.30 11.52
N THR A 680 -25.64 1.42 12.02
CA THR A 680 -24.18 1.55 12.00
C THR A 680 -23.53 0.36 11.28
N HIS A 681 -22.92 -0.59 12.01
CA HIS A 681 -22.17 -1.72 11.47
C HIS A 681 -22.62 -3.04 12.11
N ASP A 682 -22.51 -4.17 11.40
CA ASP A 682 -22.85 -5.51 11.92
C ASP A 682 -24.29 -5.63 12.49
N GLY A 683 -25.22 -4.86 11.91
CA GLY A 683 -26.62 -4.80 12.32
C GLY A 683 -26.90 -3.96 13.58
N PHE A 684 -25.89 -3.28 14.12
CA PHE A 684 -26.06 -2.34 15.23
C PHE A 684 -26.72 -1.03 14.78
N TYR A 685 -27.28 -0.35 15.77
CA TYR A 685 -27.87 0.97 15.72
C TYR A 685 -27.34 1.78 16.90
N THR A 686 -27.22 3.09 16.71
CA THR A 686 -26.88 4.01 17.78
C THR A 686 -27.96 5.07 17.90
N ALA A 687 -28.58 5.16 19.07
CA ALA A 687 -29.48 6.24 19.46
C ALA A 687 -28.69 7.31 20.20
N ALA A 688 -28.63 8.52 19.64
CA ALA A 688 -28.05 9.70 20.29
C ALA A 688 -29.15 10.43 21.07
N ILE A 689 -29.27 10.15 22.38
CA ILE A 689 -30.35 10.63 23.24
C ILE A 689 -29.90 11.91 23.96
N PRO A 690 -30.48 13.10 23.71
CA PRO A 690 -30.04 14.34 24.35
C PRO A 690 -30.40 14.36 25.84
N VAL A 691 -29.44 14.58 26.74
CA VAL A 691 -29.66 14.58 28.20
C VAL A 691 -29.43 15.94 28.87
N GLY A 692 -29.31 17.00 28.07
CA GLY A 692 -29.06 18.36 28.55
C GLY A 692 -27.71 18.45 29.29
N GLU A 693 -27.64 19.19 30.39
CA GLU A 693 -26.45 19.26 31.28
C GLU A 693 -26.25 18.00 32.14
N GLY A 694 -26.69 16.83 31.65
CA GLY A 694 -26.59 15.55 32.37
C GLY A 694 -27.48 15.50 33.61
N ARG A 695 -28.70 16.07 33.56
CA ARG A 695 -29.62 16.13 34.71
C ARG A 695 -30.82 15.20 34.61
N LEU A 696 -31.04 14.61 33.43
CA LEU A 696 -32.20 13.77 33.14
C LEU A 696 -31.85 12.29 33.30
N THR A 697 -32.72 11.54 33.97
CA THR A 697 -32.76 10.09 33.83
C THR A 697 -33.48 9.78 32.52
N VAL A 698 -32.91 8.92 31.69
CA VAL A 698 -33.54 8.50 30.43
C VAL A 698 -33.81 7.01 30.44
N ALA A 699 -34.95 6.60 29.89
CA ALA A 699 -35.32 5.18 29.82
C ALA A 699 -35.75 4.76 28.41
N PRO A 700 -34.80 4.24 27.59
CA PRO A 700 -35.12 3.54 26.35
C PRO A 700 -36.06 2.34 26.59
N GLN A 701 -37.18 2.32 25.87
CA GLN A 701 -38.21 1.29 26.01
C GLN A 701 -38.01 0.15 24.99
N PHE A 702 -36.93 -0.61 25.14
CA PHE A 702 -36.62 -1.71 24.22
C PHE A 702 -37.71 -2.78 24.17
N GLY A 703 -38.39 -3.07 25.28
CA GLY A 703 -39.44 -4.09 25.33
C GLY A 703 -40.60 -3.79 24.39
N ALA A 704 -40.91 -2.50 24.17
CA ALA A 704 -41.98 -2.07 23.27
C ALA A 704 -41.74 -2.48 21.80
N LEU A 705 -40.47 -2.64 21.41
CA LEU A 705 -40.08 -2.96 20.03
C LEU A 705 -39.56 -4.38 19.87
N TYR A 706 -38.92 -4.94 20.92
CA TYR A 706 -38.12 -6.15 20.82
C TYR A 706 -38.45 -7.16 21.92
N GLU A 707 -38.33 -8.44 21.58
CA GLU A 707 -38.24 -9.54 22.55
C GLU A 707 -36.79 -9.76 22.97
N TRP A 708 -35.85 -9.64 22.01
CA TRP A 708 -34.42 -9.77 22.26
C TRP A 708 -33.66 -8.63 21.61
N VAL A 709 -32.78 -8.01 22.39
CA VAL A 709 -31.87 -6.95 21.94
C VAL A 709 -30.49 -7.21 22.51
N GLU A 710 -29.45 -6.98 21.74
CA GLU A 710 -28.07 -7.00 22.22
C GLU A 710 -27.60 -5.57 22.47
N LEU A 711 -27.16 -5.28 23.69
CA LEU A 711 -26.63 -3.97 24.09
C LEU A 711 -25.10 -4.01 24.02
N ALA A 712 -24.51 -3.21 23.13
CA ALA A 712 -23.05 -3.06 23.06
C ALA A 712 -22.53 -2.11 24.13
N GLY A 713 -23.26 -1.03 24.42
CA GLY A 713 -22.86 -0.07 25.44
C GLY A 713 -23.70 1.19 25.47
N CYS A 714 -23.54 1.94 26.56
CA CYS A 714 -24.16 3.24 26.80
C CYS A 714 -23.10 4.19 27.36
N THR A 715 -22.89 5.33 26.68
CA THR A 715 -21.84 6.28 27.06
C THR A 715 -22.37 7.70 26.96
N PHE A 716 -22.08 8.53 27.95
CA PHE A 716 -22.35 9.96 27.87
C PHE A 716 -21.20 10.68 27.16
N VAL A 717 -21.53 11.54 26.20
CA VAL A 717 -20.58 12.28 25.37
C VAL A 717 -21.04 13.73 25.26
N PRO A 718 -20.15 14.74 25.31
CA PRO A 718 -20.50 16.12 24.99
C PRO A 718 -21.04 16.23 23.56
N VAL A 719 -22.06 17.06 23.36
CA VAL A 719 -22.66 17.26 22.03
C VAL A 719 -21.64 17.77 21.02
N GLU A 720 -20.78 18.69 21.44
CA GLU A 720 -19.71 19.22 20.59
C GLU A 720 -18.73 18.11 20.15
N ASP A 721 -18.31 17.24 21.08
CA ASP A 721 -17.34 16.17 20.79
C ASP A 721 -17.95 15.08 19.89
N TYR A 722 -19.26 14.83 20.01
CA TYR A 722 -19.97 13.89 19.16
C TYR A 722 -20.15 14.41 17.73
N VAL A 723 -20.53 15.69 17.57
CA VAL A 723 -20.78 16.34 16.26
C VAL A 723 -19.48 16.66 15.53
N SER A 724 -18.46 17.17 16.23
CA SER A 724 -17.19 17.61 15.63
C SER A 724 -16.33 16.46 15.08
N GLY A 725 -16.72 15.20 15.35
CA GLY A 725 -15.94 14.05 14.91
C GLY A 725 -14.56 13.95 15.59
N LYS A 726 -14.34 14.67 16.72
CA LYS A 726 -13.09 14.63 17.50
C LYS A 726 -12.63 13.19 17.75
N HIS A 727 -11.32 13.00 17.78
CA HIS A 727 -10.68 11.70 17.96
C HIS A 727 -11.11 10.98 19.24
N GLU A 728 -11.33 9.66 19.24
CA GLU A 728 -11.75 8.88 20.42
C GLU A 728 -10.86 9.10 21.64
N ALA A 729 -9.53 9.14 21.46
CA ALA A 729 -8.59 9.39 22.55
C ALA A 729 -8.67 10.82 23.14
N LEU A 730 -9.34 11.74 22.45
CA LEU A 730 -9.57 13.12 22.86
C LEU A 730 -11.03 13.38 23.26
N ARG A 731 -11.91 12.37 23.12
CA ARG A 731 -13.32 12.48 23.52
C ARG A 731 -13.44 12.33 25.02
N HIS A 732 -14.26 13.19 25.62
CA HIS A 732 -14.65 13.05 27.00
C HIS A 732 -15.85 12.10 27.06
N GLU A 733 -15.58 10.84 27.33
CA GLU A 733 -16.60 9.81 27.46
C GLU A 733 -16.79 9.43 28.92
N PHE A 734 -18.05 9.42 29.38
CA PHE A 734 -18.39 9.00 30.73
C PHE A 734 -19.25 7.74 30.66
N PRO A 735 -18.82 6.62 31.27
CA PRO A 735 -19.58 5.37 31.21
C PRO A 735 -20.95 5.56 31.89
N ALA A 736 -21.99 5.02 31.27
CA ALA A 736 -23.32 4.98 31.86
C ALA A 736 -23.54 3.65 32.60
N ASP A 737 -24.35 3.67 33.66
CA ASP A 737 -24.71 2.47 34.44
C ASP A 737 -26.20 2.14 34.24
N PRO A 738 -26.56 1.36 33.21
CA PRO A 738 -27.94 1.04 32.90
C PRO A 738 -28.55 0.05 33.92
N GLN A 739 -29.75 0.37 34.38
CA GLN A 739 -30.59 -0.47 35.23
C GLN A 739 -31.75 -1.03 34.41
N PHE A 740 -32.15 -2.27 34.68
CA PHE A 740 -33.10 -3.01 33.84
C PHE A 740 -34.37 -3.34 34.63
N GLU A 741 -35.52 -2.94 34.11
CA GLU A 741 -36.84 -3.31 34.64
C GLU A 741 -37.63 -4.10 33.60
N GLY A 742 -38.10 -5.30 33.95
CA GLY A 742 -38.77 -6.19 33.00
C GLY A 742 -37.85 -6.75 31.89
N ILE A 743 -36.54 -6.58 32.03
CA ILE A 743 -35.50 -7.05 31.12
C ILE A 743 -34.49 -7.90 31.90
N SER A 744 -34.13 -9.08 31.41
CA SER A 744 -33.05 -9.90 31.97
C SER A 744 -31.84 -9.98 31.05
N ASN A 745 -30.63 -10.02 31.63
CA ASN A 745 -29.38 -10.19 30.88
C ASN A 745 -29.04 -11.68 30.78
N ALA A 746 -29.00 -12.21 29.56
CA ALA A 746 -28.68 -13.60 29.25
C ALA A 746 -27.16 -13.86 29.05
N GLY A 747 -26.33 -12.81 29.18
CA GLY A 747 -24.88 -12.87 29.01
C GLY A 747 -24.41 -12.20 27.71
N GLY A 748 -23.16 -11.70 27.70
CA GLY A 748 -22.54 -11.09 26.51
C GLY A 748 -23.25 -9.83 25.97
N GLY A 749 -24.03 -9.14 26.81
CA GLY A 749 -24.85 -7.98 26.40
C GLY A 749 -26.21 -8.35 25.80
N LEU A 750 -26.56 -9.64 25.70
CA LEU A 750 -27.85 -10.08 25.19
C LEU A 750 -28.95 -9.90 26.25
N LEU A 751 -29.98 -9.12 25.92
CA LEU A 751 -31.07 -8.76 26.81
C LEU A 751 -32.40 -9.37 26.33
N HIS A 752 -33.11 -10.02 27.24
CA HIS A 752 -34.46 -10.57 27.02
C HIS A 752 -35.50 -9.64 27.64
N CYS A 753 -36.34 -9.05 26.79
CA CYS A 753 -37.45 -8.21 27.19
C CYS A 753 -38.70 -9.07 27.41
N HIS A 754 -39.08 -9.31 28.66
CA HIS A 754 -40.16 -10.23 29.01
C HIS A 754 -41.55 -9.74 28.56
N SER A 755 -41.73 -8.43 28.43
CA SER A 755 -42.97 -7.80 27.97
C SER A 755 -42.68 -6.51 27.20
N ASP A 756 -43.73 -5.91 26.63
CA ASP A 756 -43.69 -4.60 25.98
C ASP A 756 -43.40 -3.44 26.94
N ALA A 757 -43.57 -3.65 28.24
CA ALA A 757 -43.25 -2.71 29.30
C ALA A 757 -41.77 -2.75 29.75
N GLY A 758 -40.93 -3.64 29.17
CA GLY A 758 -39.52 -3.73 29.53
C GLY A 758 -38.75 -2.44 29.18
N VAL A 759 -38.08 -1.85 30.17
CA VAL A 759 -37.32 -0.59 30.02
C VAL A 759 -35.91 -0.70 30.59
N MET A 760 -34.97 0.00 29.95
CA MET A 760 -33.63 0.21 30.47
C MET A 760 -33.55 1.63 31.01
N MET A 761 -33.40 1.82 32.31
CA MET A 761 -33.22 3.14 32.92
C MET A 761 -31.74 3.50 33.00
N VAL A 762 -31.38 4.70 32.59
CA VAL A 762 -30.01 5.21 32.63
C VAL A 762 -29.99 6.49 33.48
N PRO A 763 -29.41 6.45 34.69
CA PRO A 763 -29.31 7.62 35.55
C PRO A 763 -28.31 8.63 34.97
N PRO A 764 -28.44 9.92 35.32
CA PRO A 764 -27.47 10.95 34.91
C PRO A 764 -26.05 10.63 35.42
N PRO A 765 -25.00 11.15 34.76
CA PRO A 765 -23.63 11.01 35.23
C PRO A 765 -23.45 11.61 36.63
N ALA A 766 -22.56 11.03 37.43
CA ALA A 766 -22.38 11.39 38.85
C ALA A 766 -21.87 12.83 39.08
N ALA A 767 -21.30 13.48 38.07
CA ALA A 767 -20.85 14.86 38.12
C ALA A 767 -21.75 15.76 37.28
N ILE A 768 -22.00 16.98 37.76
CA ILE A 768 -22.70 18.01 36.99
C ILE A 768 -21.80 18.42 35.83
N MET A 769 -22.36 18.42 34.62
CA MET A 769 -21.64 18.79 33.41
C MET A 769 -21.94 20.25 33.07
N ASP A 770 -20.90 21.06 32.86
CA ASP A 770 -21.03 22.48 32.51
C ASP A 770 -21.42 22.71 31.03
N GLN A 771 -21.69 21.62 30.31
CA GLN A 771 -21.99 21.63 28.88
C GLN A 771 -23.08 20.60 28.51
N PRO A 772 -23.79 20.79 27.38
CA PRO A 772 -24.77 19.82 26.88
C PRO A 772 -24.15 18.46 26.54
N MET A 773 -24.82 17.39 26.97
CA MET A 773 -24.44 15.99 26.81
C MET A 773 -25.51 15.20 26.05
N LEU A 774 -25.07 14.14 25.38
CA LEU A 774 -25.92 13.06 24.85
C LEU A 774 -25.55 11.74 25.52
N LEU A 775 -26.52 10.83 25.60
CA LEU A 775 -26.30 9.41 25.84
C LEU A 775 -26.27 8.71 24.47
N ALA A 776 -25.11 8.20 24.07
CA ALA A 776 -24.96 7.32 22.92
C ALA A 776 -25.28 5.89 23.36
N CYS A 777 -26.45 5.38 22.98
CA CYS A 777 -26.89 4.02 23.26
C CYS A 777 -26.73 3.15 22.01
N THR A 778 -25.81 2.20 22.03
CA THR A 778 -25.51 1.33 20.88
C THR A 778 -26.03 -0.08 21.12
N PHE A 779 -26.90 -0.55 20.23
CA PHE A 779 -27.62 -1.83 20.39
C PHE A 779 -27.91 -2.49 19.04
N ARG A 780 -28.17 -3.79 19.04
CA ARG A 780 -28.57 -4.57 17.87
C ARG A 780 -29.89 -5.29 18.14
N PRO A 781 -30.95 -5.02 17.36
CA PRO A 781 -32.18 -5.81 17.40
C PRO A 781 -31.92 -7.27 17.02
N ILE A 782 -32.41 -8.23 17.83
CA ILE A 782 -32.28 -9.68 17.56
C ILE A 782 -33.63 -10.29 17.20
N VAL A 783 -34.65 -10.05 18.01
CA VAL A 783 -36.03 -10.51 17.75
C VAL A 783 -37.00 -9.36 17.94
N HIS A 784 -37.70 -8.98 16.86
CA HIS A 784 -38.78 -8.00 16.90
C HIS A 784 -40.03 -8.59 17.54
N ARG A 785 -40.74 -7.80 18.34
CA ARG A 785 -42.01 -8.21 18.93
C ARG A 785 -43.13 -8.21 17.87
N ALA A 786 -43.92 -9.29 17.83
CA ALA A 786 -45.04 -9.39 16.89
C ALA A 786 -46.07 -8.26 17.12
N GLY A 787 -46.43 -7.53 16.06
CA GLY A 787 -47.39 -6.42 16.13
C GLY A 787 -46.79 -5.05 16.47
N ALA A 788 -45.48 -4.96 16.76
CA ALA A 788 -44.79 -3.67 16.81
C ALA A 788 -44.86 -3.01 15.42
N LYS A 789 -45.47 -1.82 15.31
CA LYS A 789 -45.48 -1.06 14.05
C LYS A 789 -44.04 -0.73 13.68
N LYS A 790 -43.58 -1.13 12.48
CA LYS A 790 -42.42 -0.49 11.83
C LYS A 790 -42.80 0.95 11.53
N THR A 791 -42.63 1.85 12.49
CA THR A 791 -42.84 3.27 12.26
C THR A 791 -41.60 3.78 11.52
N LEU A 792 -41.62 3.62 10.20
CA LEU A 792 -40.72 4.38 9.32
C LEU A 792 -41.20 5.82 9.37
N ILE A 793 -40.35 6.72 9.85
CA ILE A 793 -40.63 8.16 9.93
C ILE A 793 -40.79 8.68 8.50
N SER A 794 -41.92 9.32 8.18
CA SER A 794 -42.15 9.91 6.87
C SER A 794 -41.32 11.19 6.69
N GLU A 795 -40.92 11.51 5.45
CA GLU A 795 -40.07 12.68 5.13
C GLU A 795 -40.58 14.01 5.69
N ASP A 796 -41.88 14.16 5.95
CA ASP A 796 -42.49 15.38 6.52
C ASP A 796 -42.14 15.63 8.00
N GLU A 797 -41.72 14.63 8.78
CA GLU A 797 -41.35 14.80 10.21
C GLU A 797 -39.89 15.27 10.40
N ARG A 798 -39.07 15.29 9.33
CA ARG A 798 -37.65 15.73 9.39
C ARG A 798 -37.46 17.23 9.58
N ALA A 799 -38.49 18.06 9.37
CA ALA A 799 -38.34 19.52 9.33
C ALA A 799 -38.39 20.22 10.71
N VAL A 800 -38.57 19.50 11.82
CA VAL A 800 -38.79 20.09 13.17
C VAL A 800 -37.83 19.56 14.25
N ALA A 801 -36.76 18.84 13.89
CA ALA A 801 -35.76 18.33 14.83
C ALA A 801 -34.47 19.18 14.84
#